data_AF-A0A428SBV0-F1
#
_entry.id   AF-A0A428SBV0-F1
#
_cell.length_a   1.000
_cell.length_b   1.000
_cell.length_c   1.000
_cell.angle_alpha   90.00
_cell.angle_beta   90.00
_cell.angle_gamma   90.00
#
_symmetry.space_group_name_H-M   'P 1'
#
loop_
_entity.id
_entity.type
_entity.pdbx_description
1 polymer ?
#
loop_
_entity_poly.entity_id
_entity_poly.type
_entity_poly.pdbx_seq_one_letter_code
_entity_poly.pdbx_strand_id
1 'polypeptide(L)'
;MVLKWFKRPSLWIAIMTTTWGVVLLCTGFVQNYAGLLVCRVLLGVTEAGFFPGAILIVTNWYSWSEVGVRVALFYTSSALAGAFSGLLAYLIAKMDGVGGYEGWRWIFLLEGGVSTIIGLICPLIIIDTPALSKWLTEDEKRYLILRKEVEDGGREVQAKGHKITGKVLFATLTDWKIYLQAIIALSNTIPNYGFKFTMPQIMKNMGYTSANAQLLTIPPYVLGAISAYISARFADRYRWRMPFIVGPQFLVLIGFAITCAYSQDIKNRIGENYFAVSLACIGLYPIIPGANAWNSNNLAGPAKRAAGIGLLGTFASAGGLGGSFIYIETESPKYPTGFGMSLGMATAGIIAAFTLEFLLWRINKTNEKYTVEEVKMKYTDDELADMDYQTFSGRTAPPAELHEVFQQIKRLGTGQGILSPEDADAIRNTDLDVGGFKHMISEPVAAATYTSETRRDLGTLPSLEKLINDVWENAIRCERHDLPEAAWNCAVHYPLLQETLRCTQLRQANLSSQQVRLKADNITSINITKLYAPSTARLKHNKRVDFCLYFDPDEGSPLADAIYDKVKFNIHPSVNHTELPYLSRSPIAMGIETKKTGEGWRAALEQISIWASAHWKRLRELTEDTDKLPFLPAIIVQGHDWFFVAATQGRVLKGGNRETVIWSKAPIGGTEGLEGICQLVAVLQYLAKWSVETYWPWFCQAVLGQT
;
A
#
# COMPACT_ATOMS: atom_id res chain seq x y z
N MET A 1 -1.26 17.57 6.32
CA MET A 1 -2.72 17.27 6.36
C MET A 1 -3.54 18.30 5.60
N VAL A 2 -3.32 19.60 5.82
CA VAL A 2 -4.06 20.71 5.17
C VAL A 2 -3.93 20.72 3.63
N LEU A 3 -2.75 20.39 3.09
CA LEU A 3 -2.47 20.33 1.64
C LEU A 3 -3.48 19.47 0.85
N LYS A 4 -4.05 18.42 1.46
CA LYS A 4 -5.03 17.53 0.81
C LYS A 4 -6.39 18.20 0.55
N TRP A 5 -6.67 19.35 1.18
CA TRP A 5 -7.91 20.09 0.95
C TRP A 5 -7.85 21.00 -0.28
N PHE A 6 -6.66 21.20 -0.84
CA PHE A 6 -6.46 22.03 -2.02
C PHE A 6 -6.44 21.17 -3.28
N LYS A 7 -7.46 21.31 -4.14
CA LYS A 7 -7.53 20.63 -5.45
C LYS A 7 -6.47 21.12 -6.44
N ARG A 8 -5.91 22.32 -6.21
CA ARG A 8 -4.88 22.96 -7.03
C ARG A 8 -3.61 23.18 -6.21
N PRO A 9 -2.56 22.36 -6.39
CA PRO A 9 -1.28 22.55 -5.70
C PRO A 9 -0.62 23.92 -5.96
N SER A 10 -0.83 24.51 -7.13
CA SER A 10 -0.33 25.86 -7.47
C SER A 10 -0.89 26.92 -6.52
N LEU A 11 -2.19 26.84 -6.18
CA LEU A 11 -2.84 27.78 -5.27
C LEU A 11 -2.29 27.65 -3.85
N TRP A 12 -1.98 26.43 -3.40
CA TRP A 12 -1.34 26.22 -2.11
C TRP A 12 0.03 26.90 -2.02
N ILE A 13 0.90 26.68 -3.02
CA ILE A 13 2.21 27.33 -3.07
C ILE A 13 2.04 28.85 -3.16
N ALA A 14 1.12 29.35 -3.98
CA ALA A 14 0.84 30.77 -4.09
C ALA A 14 0.43 31.40 -2.76
N ILE A 15 -0.48 30.78 -2.01
CA ILE A 15 -0.90 31.26 -0.69
C ILE A 15 0.30 31.28 0.27
N MET A 16 1.09 30.20 0.32
CA MET A 16 2.25 30.10 1.20
C MET A 16 3.32 31.14 0.86
N THR A 17 3.68 31.27 -0.42
CA THR A 17 4.69 32.24 -0.89
C THR A 17 4.21 33.69 -0.72
N THR A 18 2.93 33.98 -0.98
CA THR A 18 2.37 35.33 -0.80
C THR A 18 2.36 35.70 0.68
N THR A 19 1.86 34.80 1.55
CA THR A 19 1.81 35.07 2.99
C THR A 19 3.20 35.15 3.62
N TRP A 20 4.15 34.32 3.17
CA TRP A 20 5.56 34.43 3.52
C TRP A 20 6.12 35.81 3.14
N GLY A 21 5.94 36.25 1.89
CA GLY A 21 6.38 37.58 1.43
C GLY A 21 5.77 38.73 2.25
N VAL A 22 4.48 38.65 2.56
CA VAL A 22 3.78 39.66 3.38
C VAL A 22 4.35 39.71 4.81
N VAL A 23 4.61 38.56 5.43
CA VAL A 23 5.21 38.52 6.78
C VAL A 23 6.66 39.06 6.76
N LEU A 24 7.42 38.82 5.69
CA LEU A 24 8.74 39.44 5.49
C LEU A 24 8.63 40.96 5.39
N LEU A 25 7.68 41.50 4.62
CA LEU A 25 7.42 42.95 4.56
C LEU A 25 7.13 43.51 5.96
N CYS A 26 6.23 42.86 6.71
CA CYS A 26 5.91 43.25 8.08
C CYS A 26 7.14 43.28 8.99
N THR A 27 8.09 42.37 8.79
CA THR A 27 9.35 42.31 9.58
C THR A 27 10.18 43.59 9.42
N GLY A 28 10.21 44.20 8.23
CA GLY A 28 10.89 45.48 8.00
C GLY A 28 10.29 46.66 8.76
N PHE A 29 8.99 46.60 9.09
CA PHE A 29 8.26 47.65 9.81
C PHE A 29 8.22 47.47 11.33
N VAL A 30 8.75 46.37 11.86
CA VAL A 30 8.76 46.09 13.30
C VAL A 30 9.49 47.20 14.06
N GLN A 31 8.94 47.58 15.22
CA GLN A 31 9.51 48.60 16.11
C GLN A 31 9.83 48.08 17.52
N ASN A 32 9.50 46.84 17.85
CA ASN A 32 9.73 46.26 19.17
C ASN A 32 9.99 44.76 19.11
N TYR A 33 10.58 44.22 20.18
CA TYR A 33 10.95 42.81 20.27
C TYR A 33 9.75 41.85 20.14
N ALA A 34 8.62 42.19 20.76
CA ALA A 34 7.41 41.38 20.68
C ALA A 34 6.90 41.26 19.23
N GLY A 35 6.88 42.36 18.47
CA GLY A 35 6.52 42.38 17.05
C GLY A 35 7.47 41.54 16.20
N LEU A 36 8.77 41.56 16.52
CA LEU A 36 9.75 40.71 15.84
C LEU A 36 9.47 39.22 16.09
N LEU A 37 9.18 38.84 17.34
CA LEU A 37 8.84 37.46 17.69
C LEU A 37 7.56 36.99 16.99
N VAL A 38 6.51 37.81 16.98
CA VAL A 38 5.26 37.49 16.27
C VAL A 38 5.53 37.27 14.78
N CYS A 39 6.30 38.16 14.14
CA CYS A 39 6.67 37.99 12.74
C CYS A 39 7.46 36.69 12.51
N ARG A 40 8.40 36.33 13.41
CA ARG A 40 9.17 35.08 13.31
C ARG A 40 8.30 33.83 13.43
N VAL A 41 7.34 33.81 14.34
CA VAL A 41 6.41 32.67 14.49
C VAL A 41 5.54 32.53 13.24
N LEU A 42 4.96 33.63 12.77
CA LEU A 42 4.13 33.63 11.56
C LEU A 42 4.93 33.22 10.32
N LEU A 43 6.18 33.67 10.21
CA LEU A 43 7.08 33.31 9.12
C LEU A 43 7.25 31.79 9.04
N GLY A 44 7.56 31.15 10.18
CA GLY A 44 7.68 29.69 10.24
C GLY A 44 6.38 28.95 9.89
N VAL A 45 5.21 29.48 10.28
CA VAL A 45 3.91 28.90 9.91
C VAL A 45 3.67 29.00 8.40
N THR A 46 3.99 30.15 7.79
CA THR A 46 3.83 30.35 6.34
C THR A 46 4.84 29.58 5.50
N GLU A 47 6.05 29.34 6.02
CA GLU A 47 7.11 28.61 5.33
C GLU A 47 6.89 27.09 5.36
N ALA A 48 6.36 26.56 6.47
CA ALA A 48 6.23 25.11 6.69
C ALA A 48 5.45 24.36 5.61
N GLY A 49 4.51 25.05 4.93
CA GLY A 49 3.70 24.47 3.85
C GLY A 49 4.39 24.43 2.49
N PHE A 50 5.43 25.23 2.26
CA PHE A 50 6.03 25.43 0.95
C PHE A 50 6.73 24.17 0.44
N PHE A 51 7.69 23.65 1.21
CA PHE A 51 8.51 22.51 0.78
C PHE A 51 7.68 21.24 0.50
N PRO A 52 6.76 20.79 1.38
CA PRO A 52 5.87 19.68 1.08
C PRO A 52 4.97 19.92 -0.14
N GLY A 53 4.56 21.17 -0.37
CA GLY A 53 3.78 21.57 -1.55
C GLY A 53 4.58 21.42 -2.85
N ALA A 54 5.84 21.87 -2.86
CA ALA A 54 6.74 21.75 -4.01
C ALA A 54 7.01 20.27 -4.34
N ILE A 55 7.28 19.45 -3.33
CA ILE A 55 7.46 18.01 -3.51
C ILE A 55 6.18 17.36 -4.06
N LEU A 56 5.00 17.74 -3.55
CA LEU A 56 3.72 17.20 -4.05
C LEU A 56 3.54 17.46 -5.55
N ILE A 57 3.84 18.67 -6.02
CA ILE A 57 3.78 19.01 -7.46
C ILE A 57 4.71 18.10 -8.25
N VAL A 58 5.98 17.98 -7.85
CA VAL A 58 6.94 17.12 -8.54
C VAL A 58 6.43 15.67 -8.58
N THR A 59 5.96 15.14 -7.45
CA THR A 59 5.43 13.77 -7.39
C THR A 59 4.12 13.57 -8.13
N ASN A 60 3.38 14.64 -8.46
CA ASN A 60 2.17 14.55 -9.28
C ASN A 60 2.51 14.38 -10.77
N TRP A 61 3.61 14.97 -11.22
CA TRP A 61 4.04 14.98 -12.62
C TRP A 61 4.99 13.85 -13.00
N TYR A 62 5.80 13.36 -12.06
CA TYR A 62 6.88 12.42 -12.33
C TYR A 62 6.71 11.11 -11.55
N SER A 63 7.21 10.00 -12.12
CA SER A 63 7.21 8.69 -11.46
C SER A 63 8.33 8.56 -10.42
N TRP A 64 8.23 7.57 -9.53
CA TRP A 64 9.20 7.37 -8.43
C TRP A 64 10.65 7.23 -8.88
N SER A 65 10.90 6.70 -10.09
CA SER A 65 12.25 6.57 -10.65
C SER A 65 12.85 7.89 -11.14
N GLU A 66 12.02 8.92 -11.37
CA GLU A 66 12.42 10.21 -11.92
C GLU A 66 12.41 11.33 -10.86
N VAL A 67 11.63 11.16 -9.80
CA VAL A 67 11.45 12.16 -8.73
C VAL A 67 12.78 12.56 -8.09
N GLY A 68 13.74 11.64 -7.95
CA GLY A 68 15.05 11.91 -7.33
C GLY A 68 15.81 13.07 -7.98
N VAL A 69 16.08 12.96 -9.28
CA VAL A 69 16.71 14.04 -10.08
C VAL A 69 15.90 15.33 -10.04
N ARG A 70 14.56 15.28 -10.09
CA ARG A 70 13.71 16.48 -10.07
C ARG A 70 13.76 17.22 -8.73
N VAL A 71 13.75 16.47 -7.63
CA VAL A 71 13.94 17.03 -6.28
C VAL A 71 15.36 17.59 -6.14
N ALA A 72 16.39 16.91 -6.66
CA ALA A 72 17.75 17.44 -6.66
C ALA A 72 17.85 18.76 -7.44
N LEU A 73 17.22 18.87 -8.62
CA LEU A 73 17.12 20.12 -9.38
C LEU A 73 16.41 21.21 -8.57
N PHE A 74 15.31 20.90 -7.88
CA PHE A 74 14.67 21.86 -6.98
C PHE A 74 15.63 22.34 -5.88
N TYR A 75 16.41 21.44 -5.28
CA TYR A 75 17.42 21.78 -4.27
C TYR A 75 18.58 22.62 -4.81
N THR A 76 18.90 22.56 -6.12
CA THR A 76 19.89 23.48 -6.69
C THR A 76 19.49 24.95 -6.57
N SER A 77 18.19 25.25 -6.48
CA SER A 77 17.72 26.61 -6.21
C SER A 77 18.17 27.12 -4.84
N SER A 78 18.28 26.23 -3.83
CA SER A 78 18.83 26.57 -2.51
C SER A 78 20.33 26.89 -2.58
N ALA A 79 21.09 26.18 -3.43
CA ALA A 79 22.50 26.47 -3.66
C ALA A 79 22.68 27.83 -4.35
N LEU A 80 21.89 28.10 -5.39
CA LEU A 80 21.87 29.39 -6.09
C LEU A 80 21.48 30.53 -5.14
N ALA A 81 20.44 30.34 -4.33
CA ALA A 81 20.05 31.33 -3.33
C ALA A 81 21.19 31.61 -2.35
N GLY A 82 21.90 30.57 -1.88
CA GLY A 82 23.09 30.74 -1.02
C GLY A 82 24.23 31.49 -1.71
N ALA A 83 24.43 31.28 -3.01
CA ALA A 83 25.48 31.94 -3.78
C ALA A 83 25.26 33.45 -3.96
N PHE A 84 24.02 33.88 -4.13
CA PHE A 84 23.71 35.29 -4.45
C PHE A 84 23.16 36.08 -3.27
N SER A 85 22.61 35.45 -2.23
CA SER A 85 21.96 36.15 -1.11
C SER A 85 22.91 37.08 -0.35
N GLY A 86 24.14 36.63 -0.07
CA GLY A 86 25.13 37.44 0.65
C GLY A 86 25.57 38.69 -0.12
N LEU A 87 25.68 38.57 -1.46
CA LEU A 87 26.00 39.71 -2.33
C LEU A 87 24.81 40.67 -2.44
N LEU A 88 23.60 40.14 -2.62
CA LEU A 88 22.38 40.95 -2.69
C LEU A 88 22.18 41.73 -1.37
N ALA A 89 22.36 41.06 -0.23
CA ALA A 89 22.30 41.70 1.09
C ALA A 89 23.37 42.80 1.25
N TYR A 90 24.59 42.56 0.78
CA TYR A 90 25.66 43.58 0.79
C TYR A 90 25.29 44.82 -0.04
N LEU A 91 24.69 44.63 -1.22
CA LEU A 91 24.26 45.72 -2.09
C LEU A 91 23.08 46.49 -1.49
N ILE A 92 22.06 45.79 -0.97
CA ILE A 92 20.88 46.42 -0.35
C ILE A 92 21.27 47.16 0.93
N ALA A 93 22.23 46.65 1.70
CA ALA A 93 22.73 47.33 2.89
C ALA A 93 23.31 48.73 2.61
N LYS A 94 23.63 49.07 1.35
CA LYS A 94 24.02 50.43 0.93
C LYS A 94 22.86 51.43 0.89
N MET A 95 21.61 50.97 1.02
CA MET A 95 20.41 51.82 1.13
C MET A 95 20.17 52.35 2.55
N ASP A 96 21.19 52.27 3.41
CA ASP A 96 21.10 52.82 4.76
C ASP A 96 20.77 54.32 4.75
N GLY A 97 19.77 54.72 5.54
CA GLY A 97 19.25 56.08 5.60
C GLY A 97 18.24 56.45 4.50
N VAL A 98 18.06 55.62 3.47
CA VAL A 98 17.03 55.85 2.44
C VAL A 98 15.64 55.70 3.06
N GLY A 99 14.79 56.72 2.89
CA GLY A 99 13.43 56.73 3.44
C GLY A 99 13.38 56.75 4.98
N GLY A 100 14.48 57.09 5.66
CA GLY A 100 14.57 57.09 7.13
C GLY A 100 14.64 55.70 7.77
N TYR A 101 14.94 54.66 6.98
CA TYR A 101 15.09 53.30 7.46
C TYR A 101 16.56 52.83 7.43
N GLU A 102 16.91 52.00 8.40
CA GLU A 102 18.17 51.26 8.45
C GLU A 102 18.31 50.30 7.26
N GLY A 103 19.52 50.15 6.73
CA GLY A 103 19.79 49.33 5.53
C GLY A 103 19.33 47.87 5.65
N TRP A 104 19.36 47.29 6.85
CA TRP A 104 18.88 45.91 7.08
C TRP A 104 17.37 45.76 6.89
N ARG A 105 16.57 46.81 7.16
CA ARG A 105 15.11 46.78 6.98
C ARG A 105 14.76 46.71 5.50
N TRP A 106 15.53 47.37 4.65
CA TRP A 106 15.35 47.34 3.20
C TRP A 106 15.51 45.94 2.60
N ILE A 107 16.33 45.06 3.21
CA ILE A 107 16.45 43.66 2.80
C ILE A 107 15.08 42.98 2.90
N PHE A 108 14.43 43.09 4.06
CA PHE A 108 13.10 42.51 4.29
C PHE A 108 12.02 43.15 3.42
N LEU A 109 12.08 44.48 3.22
CA LEU A 109 11.09 45.20 2.41
C LEU A 109 11.17 44.81 0.92
N LEU A 110 12.37 44.77 0.35
CA LEU A 110 12.54 44.44 -1.06
C LEU A 110 12.31 42.95 -1.32
N GLU A 111 12.94 42.06 -0.56
CA GLU A 111 12.79 40.62 -0.75
C GLU A 111 11.36 40.15 -0.44
N GLY A 112 10.73 40.70 0.61
CA GLY A 112 9.33 40.42 0.94
C GLY A 112 8.37 40.92 -0.13
N GLY A 113 8.60 42.12 -0.66
CA GLY A 113 7.79 42.70 -1.74
C GLY A 113 7.85 41.89 -3.03
N VAL A 114 9.06 41.57 -3.50
CA VAL A 114 9.26 40.74 -4.70
C VAL A 114 8.67 39.35 -4.49
N SER A 115 8.90 38.73 -3.33
CA SER A 115 8.34 37.40 -3.01
C SER A 115 6.80 37.41 -2.99
N THR A 116 6.19 38.49 -2.48
CA THR A 116 4.73 38.65 -2.48
C THR A 116 4.20 38.71 -3.92
N ILE A 117 4.82 39.52 -4.78
CA ILE A 117 4.42 39.64 -6.19
C ILE A 117 4.57 38.30 -6.92
N ILE A 118 5.70 37.61 -6.72
CA ILE A 118 5.91 36.27 -7.29
C ILE A 118 4.83 35.30 -6.80
N GLY A 119 4.51 35.32 -5.50
CA GLY A 119 3.45 34.51 -4.91
C GLY A 119 2.08 34.74 -5.55
N LEU A 120 1.73 35.99 -5.87
CA LEU A 120 0.49 36.34 -6.56
C LEU A 120 0.46 35.85 -8.02
N ILE A 121 1.62 35.80 -8.68
CA ILE A 121 1.76 35.35 -10.07
C ILE A 121 1.87 33.80 -10.16
N CYS A 122 2.32 33.13 -9.11
CA CYS A 122 2.50 31.67 -9.06
C CYS A 122 1.34 30.84 -9.65
N PRO A 123 0.05 31.12 -9.38
CA PRO A 123 -1.07 30.35 -9.94
C PRO A 123 -1.16 30.39 -11.47
N LEU A 124 -0.54 31.37 -12.11
CA LEU A 124 -0.52 31.54 -13.57
C LEU A 124 0.65 30.77 -14.22
N ILE A 125 1.76 30.60 -13.49
CA ILE A 125 2.98 29.98 -14.00
C ILE A 125 3.03 28.49 -13.66
N ILE A 126 2.64 28.12 -12.44
CA ILE A 126 2.76 26.75 -11.94
C ILE A 126 1.63 25.88 -12.47
N ILE A 127 1.99 24.80 -13.15
CA ILE A 127 1.03 23.84 -13.71
C ILE A 127 0.67 22.80 -12.62
N ASP A 128 -0.61 22.71 -12.29
CA ASP A 128 -1.11 21.92 -11.15
C ASP A 128 -0.82 20.41 -11.25
N THR A 129 -1.45 19.75 -12.21
CA THR A 129 -1.39 18.30 -12.40
C THR A 129 -1.57 17.97 -13.88
N PRO A 130 -1.12 16.80 -14.36
CA PRO A 130 -1.40 16.36 -15.72
C PRO A 130 -2.91 16.40 -16.05
N ALA A 131 -3.77 15.98 -15.11
CA ALA A 131 -5.22 15.97 -15.30
C ALA A 131 -5.84 17.38 -15.47
N LEU A 132 -5.31 18.38 -14.77
CA LEU A 132 -5.77 19.78 -14.86
C LEU A 132 -5.03 20.58 -15.94
N SER A 133 -4.10 19.95 -16.66
CA SER A 133 -3.27 20.62 -17.65
C SER A 133 -4.09 21.03 -18.88
N LYS A 134 -3.89 22.27 -19.35
CA LYS A 134 -4.55 22.81 -20.54
C LYS A 134 -3.75 22.64 -21.83
N TRP A 135 -2.46 22.34 -21.74
CA TRP A 135 -1.55 22.25 -22.88
C TRP A 135 -1.31 20.82 -23.37
N LEU A 136 -1.84 19.82 -22.64
CA LEU A 136 -1.78 18.41 -23.01
C LEU A 136 -3.08 17.99 -23.69
N THR A 137 -2.96 17.16 -24.73
CA THR A 137 -4.08 16.42 -25.32
C THR A 137 -4.64 15.39 -24.35
N GLU A 138 -5.89 14.94 -24.54
CA GLU A 138 -6.50 13.92 -23.68
C GLU A 138 -5.73 12.59 -23.70
N ASP A 139 -5.14 12.22 -24.83
CA ASP A 139 -4.30 11.02 -24.96
C ASP A 139 -2.99 11.15 -24.20
N GLU A 140 -2.32 12.32 -24.23
CA GLU A 140 -1.12 12.57 -23.44
C GLU A 140 -1.41 12.58 -21.94
N LYS A 141 -2.55 13.14 -21.52
CA LYS A 141 -3.01 13.08 -20.12
C LYS A 141 -3.20 11.63 -19.69
N ARG A 142 -3.92 10.85 -20.50
CA ARG A 142 -4.17 9.43 -20.24
C ARG A 142 -2.86 8.65 -20.18
N TYR A 143 -1.93 8.91 -21.09
CA TYR A 143 -0.60 8.29 -21.10
C TYR A 143 0.18 8.61 -19.82
N LEU A 144 0.25 9.87 -19.39
CA LEU A 144 0.98 10.25 -18.18
C LEU A 144 0.38 9.64 -16.90
N ILE A 145 -0.96 9.56 -16.82
CA ILE A 145 -1.66 8.93 -15.71
C ILE A 145 -1.39 7.42 -15.69
N LEU A 146 -1.60 6.72 -16.81
CA LEU A 146 -1.37 5.27 -16.93
C LEU A 146 0.09 4.90 -16.71
N ARG A 147 1.03 5.66 -17.29
CA ARG A 147 2.47 5.43 -17.09
C ARG A 147 2.83 5.45 -15.62
N LYS A 148 2.30 6.42 -14.88
CA LYS A 148 2.54 6.55 -13.45
C LYS A 148 1.92 5.40 -12.68
N GLU A 149 0.68 5.01 -13.00
CA GLU A 149 0.01 3.85 -12.39
C GLU A 149 0.80 2.56 -12.60
N VAL A 150 1.34 2.33 -13.80
CA VAL A 150 2.12 1.14 -14.16
C VAL A 150 3.51 1.16 -13.50
N GLU A 151 4.25 2.27 -13.58
CA GLU A 151 5.59 2.38 -12.99
C GLU A 151 5.57 2.36 -11.46
N ASP A 152 4.51 2.88 -10.84
CA ASP A 152 4.29 2.77 -9.40
C ASP A 152 3.77 1.36 -9.00
N GLY A 153 3.58 0.44 -9.95
CA GLY A 153 3.26 -0.98 -9.73
C GLY A 153 1.81 -1.24 -9.35
N GLY A 154 0.86 -0.48 -9.89
CA GLY A 154 -0.55 -0.57 -9.51
C GLY A 154 -0.82 -0.09 -8.08
N ARG A 155 0.13 0.62 -7.45
CA ARG A 155 0.02 1.20 -6.10
C ARG A 155 -0.91 2.42 -6.06
N GLU A 156 -1.98 2.39 -6.85
CA GLU A 156 -3.17 3.22 -6.65
C GLU A 156 -4.19 2.54 -5.72
N VAL A 157 -3.71 1.83 -4.69
CA VAL A 157 -4.48 1.77 -3.45
C VAL A 157 -4.38 3.15 -2.79
N GLN A 158 -5.30 4.01 -3.26
CA GLN A 158 -5.95 5.05 -2.48
C GLN A 158 -5.25 6.42 -2.34
N ALA A 159 -5.30 7.19 -3.44
CA ALA A 159 -5.62 8.62 -3.35
C ALA A 159 -7.03 8.86 -2.73
N LYS A 160 -7.86 7.81 -2.59
CA LYS A 160 -9.07 7.80 -1.78
C LYS A 160 -8.74 7.79 -0.27
N GLY A 161 -8.38 8.96 0.25
CA GLY A 161 -8.84 9.34 1.59
C GLY A 161 -8.28 8.59 2.80
N HIS A 162 -7.08 7.99 2.76
CA HIS A 162 -6.40 7.67 4.01
C HIS A 162 -6.06 8.98 4.74
N LYS A 163 -6.90 9.30 5.74
CA LYS A 163 -6.61 10.33 6.73
C LYS A 163 -5.32 9.92 7.44
N ILE A 164 -4.42 10.86 7.69
CA ILE A 164 -3.35 10.60 8.65
C ILE A 164 -4.06 10.45 10.00
N THR A 165 -4.29 9.21 10.41
CA THR A 165 -4.88 8.90 11.71
C THR A 165 -3.80 8.98 12.78
N GLY A 166 -4.19 9.17 14.04
CA GLY A 166 -3.23 9.13 15.16
C GLY A 166 -2.46 7.81 15.20
N LYS A 167 -3.07 6.70 14.78
CA LYS A 167 -2.42 5.39 14.64
C LYS A 167 -1.27 5.41 13.62
N VAL A 168 -1.52 5.93 12.41
CA VAL A 168 -0.46 6.05 11.38
C VAL A 168 0.65 6.97 11.86
N LEU A 169 0.33 8.09 12.51
CA LEU A 169 1.33 8.99 13.06
C LEU A 169 2.18 8.30 14.13
N PHE A 170 1.56 7.59 15.07
CA PHE A 170 2.27 6.85 16.10
C PHE A 170 3.15 5.73 15.51
N ALA A 171 2.62 4.93 14.59
CA ALA A 171 3.38 3.90 13.89
C ALA A 171 4.56 4.45 13.07
N THR A 172 4.42 5.69 12.57
CA THR A 172 5.51 6.43 11.93
C THR A 172 6.55 6.86 12.96
N LEU A 173 6.11 7.50 14.06
CA LEU A 173 6.99 7.95 15.15
C LEU A 173 7.74 6.81 15.84
N THR A 174 7.20 5.59 15.86
CA THR A 174 7.89 4.42 16.42
C THR A 174 8.74 3.65 15.40
N ASP A 175 8.79 4.07 14.13
CA ASP A 175 9.61 3.40 13.12
C ASP A 175 11.08 3.77 13.28
N TRP A 176 11.90 2.79 13.67
CA TRP A 176 13.34 2.95 13.88
C TRP A 176 14.08 3.51 12.64
N LYS A 177 13.58 3.27 11.42
CA LYS A 177 14.20 3.77 10.18
C LYS A 177 14.23 5.30 10.14
N ILE A 178 13.20 5.94 10.71
CA ILE A 178 13.08 7.40 10.71
C ILE A 178 14.16 8.05 11.56
N TYR A 179 14.56 7.42 12.66
CA TYR A 179 15.59 7.97 13.53
C TYR A 179 16.99 7.85 12.91
N LEU A 180 17.29 6.74 12.20
CA LEU A 180 18.54 6.66 11.43
C LEU A 180 18.54 7.68 10.28
N GLN A 181 17.42 7.85 9.58
CA GLN A 181 17.28 8.90 8.56
C GLN A 181 17.39 10.31 9.17
N ALA A 182 16.88 10.53 10.38
CA ALA A 182 17.02 11.79 11.10
C ALA A 182 18.48 12.08 11.43
N ILE A 183 19.25 11.08 11.88
CA ILE A 183 20.70 11.23 12.09
C ILE A 183 21.41 11.56 10.77
N ILE A 184 21.07 10.90 9.66
CA ILE A 184 21.61 11.23 8.33
C ILE A 184 21.25 12.67 7.94
N ALA A 185 20.02 13.11 8.15
CA ALA A 185 19.62 14.49 7.86
C ALA A 185 20.39 15.50 8.73
N LEU A 186 20.44 15.26 10.04
CA LEU A 186 21.18 16.10 11.00
C LEU A 186 22.68 16.13 10.70
N SER A 187 23.25 15.03 10.20
CA SER A 187 24.66 14.94 9.79
C SER A 187 25.02 15.91 8.67
N ASN A 188 24.04 16.34 7.89
CA ASN A 188 24.21 17.40 6.90
C ASN A 188 23.76 18.75 7.46
N THR A 189 22.56 18.85 8.02
CA THR A 189 21.96 20.17 8.32
C THR A 189 22.73 20.95 9.37
N ILE A 190 23.24 20.29 10.43
CA ILE A 190 24.03 20.99 11.46
C ILE A 190 25.31 21.58 10.84
N PRO A 191 26.19 20.79 10.18
CA PRO A 191 27.38 21.36 9.54
C PRO A 191 27.05 22.35 8.42
N ASN A 192 26.03 22.08 7.59
CA ASN A 192 25.69 22.89 6.44
C ASN A 192 25.19 24.28 6.86
N TYR A 193 24.31 24.37 7.86
CA TYR A 193 23.86 25.68 8.35
C TYR A 193 25.02 26.48 8.95
N GLY A 194 25.83 25.86 9.82
CA GLY A 194 27.00 26.53 10.39
C GLY A 194 27.99 26.98 9.32
N PHE A 195 28.23 26.14 8.32
CA PHE A 195 29.12 26.45 7.20
C PHE A 195 28.59 27.56 6.31
N LYS A 196 27.29 27.57 5.97
CA LYS A 196 26.67 28.64 5.17
C LYS A 196 26.85 30.01 5.82
N PHE A 197 26.68 30.11 7.14
CA PHE A 197 26.83 31.37 7.86
C PHE A 197 28.30 31.80 7.99
N THR A 198 29.23 30.85 8.08
CA THR A 198 30.64 31.15 8.32
C THR A 198 31.49 31.23 7.06
N MET A 199 31.05 30.69 5.92
CA MET A 199 31.85 30.64 4.70
C MET A 199 32.32 32.03 4.21
N PRO A 200 31.50 33.09 4.17
CA PRO A 200 32.00 34.43 3.83
C PRO A 200 33.08 34.94 4.80
N GLN A 201 32.96 34.59 6.09
CA GLN A 201 33.96 34.92 7.09
C GLN A 201 35.26 34.12 6.88
N ILE A 202 35.18 32.85 6.47
CA ILE A 202 36.35 32.04 6.07
C ILE A 202 37.08 32.73 4.90
N MET A 203 36.36 33.20 3.88
CA MET A 203 36.95 33.94 2.77
C MET A 203 37.59 35.25 3.23
N LYS A 204 36.94 35.99 4.15
CA LYS A 204 37.53 37.20 4.74
C LYS A 204 38.81 36.90 5.51
N ASN A 205 38.85 35.78 6.24
CA ASN A 205 40.04 35.33 6.96
C ASN A 205 41.21 34.98 6.03
N MET A 206 40.93 34.54 4.78
CA MET A 206 41.95 34.37 3.73
C MET A 206 42.55 35.70 3.22
N GLY A 207 41.96 36.85 3.59
CA GLY A 207 42.46 38.18 3.22
C GLY A 207 41.64 38.90 2.15
N TYR A 208 40.49 38.35 1.73
CA TYR A 208 39.61 39.01 0.76
C TYR A 208 38.76 40.11 1.40
N THR A 209 38.43 41.15 0.62
CA THR A 209 37.48 42.20 1.03
C THR A 209 36.07 41.62 1.18
N SER A 210 35.18 42.27 1.95
CA SER A 210 33.82 41.75 2.18
C SER A 210 33.04 41.47 0.89
N ALA A 211 33.17 42.32 -0.13
CA ALA A 211 32.51 42.10 -1.43
C ALA A 211 33.11 40.89 -2.18
N ASN A 212 34.44 40.80 -2.26
CA ASN A 212 35.12 39.69 -2.92
C ASN A 212 34.90 38.37 -2.15
N ALA A 213 34.84 38.41 -0.83
CA ALA A 213 34.57 37.26 0.03
C ALA A 213 33.19 36.65 -0.29
N GLN A 214 32.15 37.48 -0.46
CA GLN A 214 30.83 37.00 -0.87
C GLN A 214 30.87 36.40 -2.29
N LEU A 215 31.53 37.05 -3.24
CA LEU A 215 31.67 36.54 -4.61
C LEU A 215 32.40 35.20 -4.67
N LEU A 216 33.45 35.02 -3.86
CA LEU A 216 34.25 33.80 -3.81
C LEU A 216 33.51 32.62 -3.18
N THR A 217 32.34 32.85 -2.55
CA THR A 217 31.46 31.75 -2.12
C THR A 217 30.65 31.14 -3.26
N ILE A 218 30.49 31.85 -4.39
CA ILE A 218 29.68 31.39 -5.53
C ILE A 218 30.23 30.08 -6.13
N PRO A 219 31.54 29.94 -6.45
CA PRO A 219 32.03 28.70 -7.05
C PRO A 219 31.83 27.45 -6.16
N PRO A 220 32.13 27.46 -4.84
CA PRO A 220 31.77 26.35 -3.95
C PRO A 220 30.29 25.95 -4.04
N TYR A 221 29.37 26.92 -4.02
CA TYR A 221 27.93 26.63 -4.15
C TYR A 221 27.56 26.02 -5.51
N VAL A 222 28.12 26.52 -6.60
CA VAL A 222 27.90 25.97 -7.96
C VAL A 222 28.41 24.52 -8.03
N LEU A 223 29.59 24.23 -7.49
CA LEU A 223 30.13 22.88 -7.42
C LEU A 223 29.24 21.96 -6.57
N GLY A 224 28.71 22.46 -5.45
CA GLY A 224 27.71 21.77 -4.64
C GLY A 224 26.44 21.42 -5.43
N ALA A 225 25.90 22.38 -6.20
CA ALA A 225 24.72 22.18 -7.04
C ALA A 225 24.96 21.11 -8.13
N ILE A 226 26.10 21.18 -8.82
CA ILE A 226 26.51 20.19 -9.83
C ILE A 226 26.64 18.81 -9.18
N SER A 227 27.32 18.73 -8.03
CA SER A 227 27.47 17.49 -7.27
C SER A 227 26.12 16.88 -6.91
N ALA A 228 25.18 17.66 -6.38
CA ALA A 228 23.85 17.18 -6.03
C ALA A 228 23.10 16.57 -7.22
N TYR A 229 23.16 17.22 -8.39
CA TYR A 229 22.56 16.71 -9.62
C TYR A 229 23.23 15.40 -10.08
N ILE A 230 24.57 15.37 -10.13
CA ILE A 230 25.33 14.20 -10.58
C ILE A 230 25.08 13.01 -9.65
N SER A 231 25.19 13.20 -8.32
CA SER A 231 24.93 12.17 -7.32
C SER A 231 23.50 11.64 -7.41
N ALA A 232 22.50 12.51 -7.59
CA ALA A 232 21.12 12.09 -7.77
C ALA A 232 20.94 11.27 -9.05
N ARG A 233 21.57 11.67 -10.17
CA ARG A 233 21.49 10.96 -11.44
C ARG A 233 22.07 9.55 -11.37
N PHE A 234 23.22 9.40 -10.71
CA PHE A 234 23.82 8.08 -10.50
C PHE A 234 23.04 7.24 -9.48
N ALA A 235 22.56 7.84 -8.38
CA ALA A 235 21.74 7.14 -7.39
C ALA A 235 20.44 6.59 -8.01
N ASP A 236 19.79 7.36 -8.90
CA ASP A 236 18.63 6.91 -9.66
C ASP A 236 19.00 5.82 -10.68
N ARG A 237 20.12 5.97 -11.40
CA ARG A 237 20.60 4.99 -12.40
C ARG A 237 20.90 3.62 -11.78
N TYR A 238 21.61 3.59 -10.65
CA TYR A 238 21.98 2.34 -9.99
C TYR A 238 20.91 1.82 -9.02
N ARG A 239 19.82 2.58 -8.81
CA ARG A 239 18.77 2.28 -7.82
C ARG A 239 19.33 2.03 -6.41
N TRP A 240 20.46 2.63 -6.09
CA TRP A 240 21.17 2.46 -4.83
C TRP A 240 21.46 3.83 -4.23
N ARG A 241 21.07 4.04 -2.97
CA ARG A 241 21.12 5.36 -2.33
C ARG A 241 22.33 5.55 -1.41
N MET A 242 22.68 4.53 -0.64
CA MET A 242 23.71 4.63 0.41
C MET A 242 25.06 5.16 -0.09
N PRO A 243 25.66 4.67 -1.19
CA PRO A 243 26.98 5.14 -1.63
C PRO A 243 27.00 6.61 -2.01
N PHE A 244 25.88 7.13 -2.54
CA PHE A 244 25.73 8.53 -2.96
C PHE A 244 25.35 9.46 -1.80
N ILE A 245 25.27 8.94 -0.58
CA ILE A 245 25.17 9.71 0.67
C ILE A 245 26.48 9.63 1.44
N VAL A 246 27.02 8.42 1.58
CA VAL A 246 28.29 8.17 2.30
C VAL A 246 29.49 8.77 1.57
N GLY A 247 29.57 8.63 0.25
CA GLY A 247 30.66 9.23 -0.54
C GLY A 247 30.76 10.75 -0.32
N PRO A 248 29.66 11.52 -0.50
CA PRO A 248 29.63 12.93 -0.17
C PRO A 248 29.94 13.25 1.31
N GLN A 249 29.48 12.44 2.28
CA GLN A 249 29.87 12.60 3.68
C GLN A 249 31.38 12.46 3.92
N PHE A 250 32.07 11.57 3.21
CA PHE A 250 33.54 11.50 3.27
C PHE A 250 34.19 12.77 2.72
N LEU A 251 33.64 13.36 1.65
CA LEU A 251 34.13 14.64 1.14
C LEU A 251 33.94 15.78 2.16
N VAL A 252 32.83 15.77 2.91
CA VAL A 252 32.60 16.68 4.04
C VAL A 252 33.65 16.49 5.12
N LEU A 253 33.95 15.24 5.51
CA LEU A 253 34.99 14.94 6.49
C LEU A 253 36.36 15.46 6.05
N ILE A 254 36.75 15.20 4.80
CA ILE A 254 38.04 15.64 4.27
C ILE A 254 38.09 17.17 4.20
N GLY A 255 37.04 17.82 3.67
CA GLY A 255 36.97 19.28 3.56
C GLY A 255 37.05 19.97 4.93
N PHE A 256 36.29 19.50 5.91
CA PHE A 256 36.36 20.08 7.26
C PHE A 256 37.63 19.73 8.01
N ALA A 257 38.21 18.54 7.81
CA ALA A 257 39.50 18.18 8.42
C ALA A 257 40.63 19.10 7.91
N ILE A 258 40.69 19.34 6.59
CA ILE A 258 41.68 20.26 6.00
C ILE A 258 41.46 21.69 6.51
N THR A 259 40.21 22.17 6.46
CA THR A 259 39.88 23.53 6.92
C THR A 259 40.22 23.71 8.41
N CYS A 260 39.92 22.70 9.24
CA CYS A 260 40.26 22.70 10.67
C CYS A 260 41.78 22.73 10.88
N ALA A 261 42.53 21.86 10.19
CA ALA A 261 43.98 21.75 10.32
C ALA A 261 44.71 23.03 9.91
N TYR A 262 44.22 23.73 8.89
CA TYR A 262 44.85 24.94 8.35
C TYR A 262 44.19 26.25 8.79
N SER A 263 43.19 26.19 9.68
CA SER A 263 42.44 27.35 10.18
C SER A 263 43.33 28.44 10.78
N GLN A 264 44.41 28.09 11.46
CA GLN A 264 45.35 29.05 12.06
C GLN A 264 46.26 29.75 11.05
N ASP A 265 46.57 29.07 9.95
CA ASP A 265 47.54 29.50 8.94
C ASP A 265 46.85 29.78 7.59
N ILE A 266 45.57 30.17 7.65
CA ILE A 266 44.67 30.29 6.51
C ILE A 266 45.18 31.26 5.44
N LYS A 267 45.94 32.29 5.83
CA LYS A 267 46.51 33.30 4.93
C LYS A 267 47.67 32.78 4.09
N ASN A 268 48.44 31.82 4.60
CA ASN A 268 49.57 31.24 3.88
C ASN A 268 49.15 30.00 3.06
N ARG A 269 47.93 29.49 3.30
CA ARG A 269 47.37 28.28 2.68
C ARG A 269 46.00 28.53 2.04
N ILE A 270 45.90 29.62 1.27
CA ILE A 270 44.63 30.04 0.67
C ILE A 270 44.10 28.98 -0.30
N GLY A 271 44.97 28.41 -1.14
CA GLY A 271 44.57 27.43 -2.15
C GLY A 271 43.98 26.16 -1.53
N GLU A 272 44.62 25.63 -0.49
CA GLU A 272 44.21 24.43 0.23
C GLU A 272 42.90 24.64 0.98
N ASN A 273 42.74 25.78 1.65
CA ASN A 273 41.48 26.10 2.33
C ASN A 273 40.34 26.35 1.33
N TYR A 274 40.60 27.03 0.22
CA TYR A 274 39.58 27.26 -0.81
C TYR A 274 39.14 25.95 -1.47
N PHE A 275 40.09 25.06 -1.75
CA PHE A 275 39.82 23.69 -2.18
C PHE A 275 38.97 22.94 -1.13
N ALA A 276 39.33 23.02 0.15
CA ALA A 276 38.62 22.33 1.22
C ALA A 276 37.17 22.82 1.40
N VAL A 277 36.94 24.14 1.31
CA VAL A 277 35.61 24.75 1.30
C VAL A 277 34.79 24.25 0.10
N SER A 278 35.40 24.23 -1.09
CA SER A 278 34.75 23.72 -2.31
C SER A 278 34.38 22.24 -2.18
N LEU A 279 35.29 21.44 -1.63
CA LEU A 279 35.10 20.01 -1.38
C LEU A 279 33.99 19.76 -0.36
N ALA A 280 33.92 20.56 0.71
CA ALA A 280 32.84 20.50 1.68
C ALA A 280 31.48 20.81 1.02
N CYS A 281 31.40 21.84 0.17
CA CYS A 281 30.18 22.10 -0.61
C CYS A 281 29.79 20.92 -1.52
N ILE A 282 30.75 20.34 -2.25
CA ILE A 282 30.51 19.15 -3.08
C ILE A 282 29.92 18.01 -2.25
N GLY A 283 30.37 17.85 -1.00
CA GLY A 283 29.87 16.84 -0.06
C GLY A 283 28.51 17.14 0.56
N LEU A 284 28.23 18.38 0.96
CA LEU A 284 27.03 18.73 1.73
C LEU A 284 25.74 18.70 0.89
N TYR A 285 25.81 19.16 -0.36
CA TYR A 285 24.61 19.36 -1.19
C TYR A 285 23.89 18.07 -1.67
N PRO A 286 24.58 16.96 -1.98
CA PRO A 286 23.93 15.69 -2.33
C PRO A 286 23.14 15.01 -1.19
N ILE A 287 23.51 15.23 0.07
CA ILE A 287 23.08 14.36 1.19
C ILE A 287 21.58 14.47 1.47
N ILE A 288 21.01 15.68 1.59
CA ILE A 288 19.59 15.86 1.96
C ILE A 288 18.63 15.42 0.86
N PRO A 289 18.85 15.74 -0.44
CA PRO A 289 18.07 15.16 -1.52
C PRO A 289 18.12 13.61 -1.52
N GLY A 290 19.32 13.04 -1.31
CA GLY A 290 19.51 11.60 -1.20
C GLY A 290 18.75 10.99 -0.03
N ALA A 291 18.83 11.58 1.15
CA ALA A 291 18.14 11.12 2.36
C ALA A 291 16.62 11.18 2.21
N ASN A 292 16.08 12.26 1.64
CA ASN A 292 14.65 12.39 1.35
C ASN A 292 14.15 11.31 0.39
N ALA A 293 14.89 11.06 -0.70
CA ALA A 293 14.56 10.01 -1.66
C ALA A 293 14.63 8.63 -1.00
N TRP A 294 15.66 8.37 -0.19
CA TRP A 294 15.84 7.10 0.50
C TRP A 294 14.72 6.83 1.53
N ASN A 295 14.32 7.85 2.29
CA ASN A 295 13.20 7.78 3.24
C ASN A 295 11.87 7.51 2.54
N SER A 296 11.55 8.28 1.48
CA SER A 296 10.30 8.13 0.72
C SER A 296 10.13 6.71 0.15
N ASN A 297 11.22 6.12 -0.35
CA ASN A 297 11.22 4.79 -0.95
C ASN A 297 11.07 3.64 0.06
N ASN A 298 11.41 3.85 1.34
CA ASN A 298 11.37 2.82 2.38
C ASN A 298 10.15 2.92 3.31
N LEU A 299 9.26 3.88 3.06
CA LEU A 299 7.99 4.00 3.78
C LEU A 299 6.84 3.48 2.89
N ALA A 300 6.23 2.38 3.34
CA ALA A 300 5.06 1.78 2.71
C ALA A 300 3.79 2.56 3.09
N GLY A 301 2.90 2.75 2.13
CA GLY A 301 1.62 3.45 2.32
C GLY A 301 1.71 4.98 2.15
N PRO A 302 0.79 5.62 1.40
CA PRO A 302 0.81 7.06 1.15
C PRO A 302 0.76 7.92 2.44
N ALA A 303 0.02 7.48 3.45
CA ALA A 303 -0.13 8.23 4.71
C ALA A 303 1.14 8.19 5.57
N LYS A 304 1.75 7.01 5.74
CA LYS A 304 3.01 6.84 6.47
C LYS A 304 4.18 7.51 5.75
N ARG A 305 4.24 7.41 4.41
CA ARG A 305 5.22 8.15 3.60
C ARG A 305 5.11 9.66 3.81
N ALA A 306 3.91 10.22 3.72
CA ALA A 306 3.69 11.65 3.96
C ALA A 306 4.07 12.07 5.39
N ALA A 307 3.73 11.26 6.40
CA ALA A 307 4.11 11.51 7.79
C ALA A 307 5.64 11.45 7.99
N GLY A 308 6.31 10.46 7.38
CA GLY A 308 7.76 10.30 7.50
C GLY A 308 8.57 11.35 6.73
N ILE A 309 8.09 11.84 5.58
CA ILE A 309 8.69 13.01 4.90
C ILE A 309 8.57 14.25 5.80
N GLY A 310 7.41 14.45 6.43
CA GLY A 310 7.20 15.54 7.37
C GLY A 310 8.15 15.48 8.57
N LEU A 311 8.27 14.31 9.21
CA LEU A 311 9.16 14.13 10.36
C LEU A 311 10.63 14.33 10.00
N LEU A 312 11.09 13.81 8.86
CA LEU A 312 12.45 14.03 8.39
C LEU A 312 12.73 15.51 8.15
N GLY A 313 11.77 16.23 7.55
CA GLY A 313 11.83 17.68 7.37
C GLY A 313 11.92 18.44 8.70
N THR A 314 11.19 17.99 9.73
CA THR A 314 11.28 18.56 11.08
C THR A 314 12.68 18.38 11.67
N PHE A 315 13.25 17.17 11.61
CA PHE A 315 14.62 16.92 12.11
C PHE A 315 15.66 17.71 11.32
N ALA A 316 15.55 17.76 10.00
CA ALA A 316 16.43 18.58 9.15
C ALA A 316 16.38 20.06 9.54
N SER A 317 15.17 20.59 9.80
CA SER A 317 14.99 21.98 10.24
C SER A 317 15.56 22.23 11.64
N ALA A 318 15.39 21.27 12.56
CA ALA A 318 15.97 21.34 13.91
C ALA A 318 17.50 21.40 13.89
N GLY A 319 18.15 20.82 12.87
CA GLY A 319 19.58 20.96 12.66
C GLY A 319 20.04 22.41 12.44
N GLY A 320 19.17 23.30 11.97
CA GLY A 320 19.46 24.73 11.87
C GLY A 320 19.65 25.41 13.23
N LEU A 321 18.94 24.94 14.26
CA LEU A 321 19.16 25.41 15.63
C LEU A 321 20.58 25.05 16.07
N GLY A 322 20.98 23.79 15.92
CA GLY A 322 22.34 23.35 16.26
C GLY A 322 23.41 24.10 15.45
N GLY A 323 23.28 24.10 14.12
CA GLY A 323 24.27 24.68 13.20
C GLY A 323 24.50 26.19 13.40
N SER A 324 23.51 26.93 13.90
CA SER A 324 23.64 28.37 14.13
C SER A 324 24.56 28.72 15.32
N PHE A 325 24.87 27.77 16.20
CA PHE A 325 25.61 28.02 17.45
C PHE A 325 26.93 27.24 17.57
N ILE A 326 27.32 26.43 16.57
CA ILE A 326 28.53 25.60 16.68
C ILE A 326 29.84 26.37 16.43
N TYR A 327 29.82 27.47 15.69
CA TYR A 327 31.01 28.29 15.44
C TYR A 327 31.05 29.48 16.40
N ILE A 328 31.84 29.35 17.47
CA ILE A 328 31.90 30.32 18.56
C ILE A 328 33.02 31.33 18.30
N GLU A 329 32.73 32.63 18.38
CA GLU A 329 33.70 33.69 18.07
C GLU A 329 34.94 33.67 18.98
N THR A 330 34.77 33.32 20.27
CA THR A 330 35.87 33.21 21.24
C THR A 330 36.87 32.10 20.92
N GLU A 331 36.51 31.18 20.03
CA GLU A 331 37.37 30.09 19.57
C GLU A 331 38.18 30.42 18.30
N SER A 332 38.03 31.65 17.79
CA SER A 332 38.76 32.11 16.62
C SER A 332 40.28 32.06 16.83
N PRO A 333 41.07 31.65 15.81
CA PRO A 333 40.66 31.24 14.47
C PRO A 333 40.42 29.73 14.33
N LYS A 334 40.60 28.94 15.40
CA LYS A 334 40.62 27.46 15.31
C LYS A 334 39.23 26.84 15.24
N TYR A 335 38.25 27.43 15.94
CA TYR A 335 36.86 26.93 16.02
C TYR A 335 36.73 25.41 16.26
N PRO A 336 37.43 24.81 17.25
CA PRO A 336 37.40 23.38 17.50
C PRO A 336 35.99 22.84 17.76
N THR A 337 35.08 23.62 18.37
CA THR A 337 33.69 23.17 18.56
C THR A 337 32.95 23.07 17.23
N GLY A 338 33.11 24.06 16.36
CA GLY A 338 32.47 24.10 15.04
C GLY A 338 32.91 22.96 14.13
N PHE A 339 34.23 22.79 13.97
CA PHE A 339 34.77 21.71 13.15
C PHE A 339 34.61 20.35 13.82
N GLY A 340 34.82 20.23 15.13
CA GLY A 340 34.66 18.98 15.87
C GLY A 340 33.23 18.45 15.82
N MET A 341 32.23 19.31 16.04
CA MET A 341 30.83 18.95 15.89
C MET A 341 30.51 18.56 14.44
N SER A 342 31.05 19.29 13.47
CA SER A 342 30.81 19.00 12.06
C SER A 342 31.37 17.64 11.63
N LEU A 343 32.59 17.31 12.05
CA LEU A 343 33.24 16.02 11.81
C LEU A 343 32.51 14.88 12.55
N GLY A 344 32.12 15.10 13.80
CA GLY A 344 31.37 14.13 14.60
C GLY A 344 30.01 13.82 13.98
N MET A 345 29.27 14.85 13.55
CA MET A 345 27.99 14.69 12.89
C MET A 345 28.12 13.98 11.55
N ALA A 346 29.10 14.34 10.70
CA ALA A 346 29.35 13.65 9.43
C ALA A 346 29.68 12.17 9.65
N THR A 347 30.51 11.86 10.66
CA THR A 347 30.84 10.48 11.04
C THR A 347 29.61 9.70 11.53
N ALA A 348 28.78 10.32 12.38
CA ALA A 348 27.53 9.73 12.84
C ALA A 348 26.57 9.46 11.68
N GLY A 349 26.52 10.35 10.69
CA GLY A 349 25.78 10.17 9.44
C GLY A 349 26.26 8.95 8.64
N ILE A 350 27.57 8.74 8.52
CA ILE A 350 28.16 7.59 7.84
C ILE A 350 27.78 6.29 8.56
N ILE A 351 27.95 6.25 9.89
CA ILE A 351 27.59 5.10 10.70
C ILE A 351 26.09 4.79 10.58
N ALA A 352 25.23 5.81 10.65
CA ALA A 352 23.79 5.65 10.50
C ALA A 352 23.41 5.15 9.10
N ALA A 353 24.05 5.64 8.04
CA ALA A 353 23.81 5.19 6.67
C ALA A 353 24.22 3.72 6.47
N PHE A 354 25.40 3.31 6.94
CA PHE A 354 25.82 1.90 6.90
C PHE A 354 24.91 1.00 7.74
N THR A 355 24.53 1.45 8.94
CA THR A 355 23.62 0.70 9.82
C THR A 355 22.26 0.52 9.17
N LEU A 356 21.70 1.59 8.58
CA LEU A 356 20.43 1.54 7.89
C LEU A 356 20.48 0.59 6.69
N GLU A 357 21.52 0.71 5.85
CA GLU A 357 21.73 -0.18 4.70
C GLU A 357 21.86 -1.64 5.13
N PHE A 358 22.66 -1.93 6.16
CA PHE A 358 22.84 -3.28 6.67
C PHE A 358 21.53 -3.89 7.19
N LEU A 359 20.75 -3.11 7.95
CA LEU A 359 19.46 -3.57 8.48
C LEU A 359 18.42 -3.76 7.37
N LEU A 360 18.37 -2.86 6.38
CA LEU A 360 17.50 -3.00 5.21
C LEU A 360 17.92 -4.19 4.35
N TRP A 361 19.22 -4.39 4.12
CA TRP A 361 19.75 -5.55 3.40
C TRP A 361 19.38 -6.85 4.13
N ARG A 362 19.52 -6.89 5.46
CA ARG A 362 19.13 -8.07 6.26
C ARG A 362 17.64 -8.36 6.14
N ILE A 363 16.79 -7.32 6.22
CA ILE A 363 15.34 -7.45 6.02
C ILE A 363 15.04 -7.95 4.61
N ASN A 364 15.66 -7.35 3.58
CA ASN A 364 15.47 -7.76 2.20
C ASN A 364 15.91 -9.20 1.97
N LYS A 365 17.07 -9.62 2.50
CA LYS A 365 17.56 -11.01 2.41
C LYS A 365 16.68 -12.01 3.18
N THR A 366 16.08 -11.59 4.29
CA THR A 366 15.04 -12.39 4.96
C THR A 366 13.78 -12.47 4.11
N ASN A 367 13.42 -11.39 3.43
CA ASN A 367 12.25 -11.29 2.57
C ASN A 367 12.40 -12.03 1.23
N GLU A 368 13.62 -12.14 0.69
CA GLU A 368 13.97 -12.91 -0.51
C GLU A 368 13.68 -14.40 -0.37
N LYS A 369 13.57 -14.90 0.87
CA LYS A 369 13.16 -16.28 1.16
C LYS A 369 11.68 -16.53 0.92
N TYR A 370 10.91 -15.49 0.64
CA TYR A 370 9.50 -15.58 0.31
C TYR A 370 9.33 -15.11 -1.15
N THR A 371 8.73 -15.94 -1.99
CA THR A 371 8.34 -15.57 -3.37
C THR A 371 7.30 -14.46 -3.36
N VAL A 372 7.19 -13.70 -4.45
CA VAL A 372 6.16 -12.64 -4.56
C VAL A 372 4.77 -13.25 -4.43
N GLU A 373 4.55 -14.47 -4.91
CA GLU A 373 3.34 -15.23 -4.65
C GLU A 373 3.18 -15.60 -3.16
N GLU A 374 4.21 -16.07 -2.46
CA GLU A 374 4.14 -16.35 -1.00
C GLU A 374 3.91 -15.09 -0.15
N VAL A 375 4.46 -13.93 -0.52
CA VAL A 375 4.24 -12.65 0.19
C VAL A 375 2.84 -12.11 -0.09
N LYS A 376 2.33 -12.22 -1.31
CA LYS A 376 0.95 -11.86 -1.68
C LYS A 376 -0.09 -12.87 -1.15
N MET A 377 0.31 -14.11 -0.88
CA MET A 377 -0.49 -15.11 -0.18
C MET A 377 -0.47 -14.94 1.35
N LYS A 378 0.57 -14.30 1.90
CA LYS A 378 0.76 -14.07 3.34
C LYS A 378 0.31 -12.69 3.82
N TYR A 379 0.24 -11.71 2.93
CA TYR A 379 -0.23 -10.35 3.19
C TYR A 379 -0.99 -9.79 1.98
N THR A 380 -2.23 -9.36 2.18
CA THR A 380 -3.02 -8.58 1.22
C THR A 380 -2.54 -7.13 1.13
N ASP A 381 -2.74 -6.41 0.01
CA ASP A 381 -2.27 -5.00 -0.09
C ASP A 381 -2.95 -4.03 0.91
N ASP A 382 -4.01 -4.47 1.61
CA ASP A 382 -4.69 -3.73 2.68
C ASP A 382 -4.12 -4.13 4.07
N GLU A 383 -3.59 -5.35 4.22
CA GLU A 383 -2.72 -5.72 5.35
C GLU A 383 -1.35 -5.04 5.30
N LEU A 384 -0.84 -4.70 4.11
CA LEU A 384 0.31 -3.81 3.96
C LEU A 384 0.00 -2.34 4.34
N ALA A 385 -1.28 -1.98 4.49
CA ALA A 385 -1.73 -0.62 4.79
C ALA A 385 -2.33 -0.44 6.20
N ASP A 386 -3.07 -1.42 6.75
CA ASP A 386 -3.77 -1.34 8.05
C ASP A 386 -4.27 -2.75 8.53
N MET A 387 -3.39 -3.71 8.86
CA MET A 387 -3.81 -5.09 9.23
C MET A 387 -4.92 -5.19 10.31
N ASP A 388 -6.05 -5.81 9.95
CA ASP A 388 -6.96 -6.61 10.80
C ASP A 388 -7.81 -7.60 9.93
N TYR A 389 -7.17 -8.61 9.30
CA TYR A 389 -7.80 -9.77 8.66
C TYR A 389 -7.03 -11.07 9.03
N GLN A 390 -7.66 -12.25 8.91
CA GLN A 390 -7.06 -13.53 9.30
C GLN A 390 -6.87 -14.46 8.09
N THR A 391 -5.62 -14.70 7.70
CA THR A 391 -5.29 -15.70 6.67
C THR A 391 -5.19 -17.11 7.28
N PHE A 392 -5.51 -18.16 6.54
CA PHE A 392 -5.31 -19.55 7.00
C PHE A 392 -3.86 -19.88 7.41
N SER A 393 -2.88 -19.17 6.85
CA SER A 393 -1.45 -19.25 7.17
C SER A 393 -0.95 -18.14 8.12
N GLY A 394 -1.88 -17.42 8.76
CA GLY A 394 -1.63 -16.18 9.51
C GLY A 394 -1.15 -16.40 10.94
N ARG A 395 -1.05 -15.32 11.72
CA ARG A 395 -0.65 -15.36 13.14
C ARG A 395 -1.72 -15.98 14.06
N THR A 396 -2.97 -15.98 13.63
CA THR A 396 -4.12 -16.53 14.36
C THR A 396 -4.59 -17.81 13.68
N ALA A 397 -4.64 -18.91 14.43
CA ALA A 397 -5.13 -20.18 13.92
C ALA A 397 -6.67 -20.14 13.77
N PRO A 398 -7.24 -20.78 12.71
CA PRO A 398 -8.69 -20.96 12.61
C PRO A 398 -9.25 -21.75 13.79
N PRO A 399 -10.55 -21.57 14.12
CA PRO A 399 -11.24 -22.41 15.09
C PRO A 399 -11.04 -23.89 14.76
N ALA A 400 -10.97 -24.77 15.76
CA ALA A 400 -10.62 -26.18 15.58
C ALA A 400 -11.46 -26.88 14.50
N GLU A 401 -12.78 -26.66 14.51
CA GLU A 401 -13.72 -27.23 13.54
C GLU A 401 -13.47 -26.75 12.11
N LEU A 402 -13.12 -25.46 11.93
CA LEU A 402 -12.72 -24.92 10.63
C LEU A 402 -11.32 -25.41 10.22
N HIS A 403 -10.42 -25.60 11.20
CA HIS A 403 -9.08 -26.10 10.96
C HIS A 403 -9.10 -27.51 10.37
N GLU A 404 -9.92 -28.41 10.92
CA GLU A 404 -10.08 -29.78 10.43
C GLU A 404 -10.58 -29.82 8.99
N VAL A 405 -11.64 -29.05 8.69
CA VAL A 405 -12.17 -28.91 7.32
C VAL A 405 -11.10 -28.36 6.38
N PHE A 406 -10.37 -27.33 6.81
CA PHE A 406 -9.31 -26.73 6.00
C PHE A 406 -8.15 -27.71 5.72
N GLN A 407 -7.74 -28.52 6.69
CA GLN A 407 -6.69 -29.54 6.48
C GLN A 407 -7.13 -30.59 5.47
N GLN A 408 -8.39 -31.03 5.54
CA GLN A 408 -8.93 -31.98 4.58
C GLN A 408 -9.05 -31.36 3.18
N ILE A 409 -9.52 -30.12 3.06
CA ILE A 409 -9.56 -29.39 1.78
C ILE A 409 -8.15 -29.24 1.20
N LYS A 410 -7.16 -28.89 2.03
CA LYS A 410 -5.77 -28.77 1.60
C LYS A 410 -5.21 -30.11 1.10
N ARG A 411 -5.50 -31.21 1.81
CA ARG A 411 -5.10 -32.57 1.41
C ARG A 411 -5.69 -32.95 0.05
N LEU A 412 -7.00 -32.72 -0.15
CA LEU A 412 -7.67 -32.98 -1.42
C LEU A 412 -7.16 -32.07 -2.53
N GLY A 413 -6.93 -30.79 -2.24
CA GLY A 413 -6.39 -29.80 -3.17
C GLY A 413 -4.93 -30.04 -3.60
N THR A 414 -4.15 -30.85 -2.86
CA THR A 414 -2.82 -31.32 -3.30
C THR A 414 -2.86 -32.66 -4.01
N GLY A 415 -4.05 -33.14 -4.40
CA GLY A 415 -4.22 -34.40 -5.13
C GLY A 415 -4.11 -35.66 -4.28
N GLN A 416 -4.08 -35.56 -2.94
CA GLN A 416 -4.00 -36.73 -2.08
C GLN A 416 -5.39 -37.32 -1.82
N GLY A 417 -5.64 -38.54 -2.33
CA GLY A 417 -6.89 -39.26 -2.09
C GLY A 417 -8.07 -38.83 -2.96
N ILE A 418 -7.79 -38.20 -4.12
CA ILE A 418 -8.82 -37.70 -5.05
C ILE A 418 -9.36 -38.79 -6.01
N LEU A 419 -8.60 -39.86 -6.24
CA LEU A 419 -8.93 -40.95 -7.17
C LEU A 419 -8.98 -42.30 -6.44
N SER A 420 -9.97 -43.13 -6.79
CA SER A 420 -9.95 -44.55 -6.44
C SER A 420 -9.02 -45.32 -7.40
N PRO A 421 -8.50 -46.51 -7.03
CA PRO A 421 -7.76 -47.38 -7.94
C PRO A 421 -8.56 -47.68 -9.21
N GLU A 422 -9.87 -47.89 -9.08
CA GLU A 422 -10.76 -48.14 -10.20
C GLU A 422 -10.88 -46.93 -11.14
N ASP A 423 -11.02 -45.71 -10.58
CA ASP A 423 -11.05 -44.48 -11.38
C ASP A 423 -9.69 -44.16 -12.01
N ALA A 424 -8.60 -44.41 -11.29
CA ALA A 424 -7.25 -44.25 -11.79
C ALA A 424 -6.95 -45.23 -12.93
N ASP A 425 -7.40 -46.48 -12.82
CA ASP A 425 -7.30 -47.49 -13.88
C ASP A 425 -8.23 -47.17 -15.06
N ALA A 426 -9.44 -46.67 -14.81
CA ALA A 426 -10.33 -46.19 -15.86
C ALA A 426 -9.70 -45.04 -16.65
N ILE A 427 -9.11 -44.05 -15.96
CA ILE A 427 -8.38 -42.94 -16.59
C ILE A 427 -7.16 -43.45 -17.38
N ARG A 428 -6.39 -44.39 -16.82
CA ARG A 428 -5.22 -45.00 -17.50
C ARG A 428 -5.59 -45.79 -18.75
N ASN A 429 -6.71 -46.50 -18.72
CA ASN A 429 -7.17 -47.40 -19.78
C ASN A 429 -8.13 -46.73 -20.78
N THR A 430 -8.41 -45.43 -20.61
CA THR A 430 -9.28 -44.70 -21.53
C THR A 430 -8.53 -44.39 -22.83
N ASP A 431 -9.00 -44.94 -23.95
CA ASP A 431 -8.44 -44.79 -25.30
C ASP A 431 -8.79 -43.45 -25.99
N LEU A 432 -9.15 -42.43 -25.21
CA LEU A 432 -9.47 -41.09 -25.72
C LEU A 432 -8.18 -40.35 -26.08
N ASP A 433 -7.76 -40.44 -27.34
CA ASP A 433 -6.67 -39.62 -27.91
C ASP A 433 -7.15 -38.20 -28.24
N VAL A 434 -7.66 -37.50 -27.21
CA VAL A 434 -8.19 -36.13 -27.34
C VAL A 434 -7.08 -35.15 -26.96
N GLY A 435 -6.40 -34.59 -27.96
CA GLY A 435 -5.63 -33.34 -27.83
C GLY A 435 -4.52 -33.29 -26.77
N GLY A 436 -3.81 -34.39 -26.52
CA GLY A 436 -2.69 -34.42 -25.54
C GLY A 436 -3.03 -34.99 -24.16
N PHE A 437 -4.23 -35.57 -24.01
CA PHE A 437 -4.75 -36.23 -22.80
C PHE A 437 -3.75 -37.17 -22.11
N LYS A 438 -2.95 -37.91 -22.89
CA LYS A 438 -1.97 -38.89 -22.40
C LYS A 438 -0.75 -38.27 -21.71
N HIS A 439 -0.42 -37.01 -21.99
CA HIS A 439 0.76 -36.31 -21.47
C HIS A 439 0.50 -35.51 -20.18
N MET A 440 -0.76 -35.34 -19.79
CA MET A 440 -1.15 -34.56 -18.59
C MET A 440 -1.28 -35.40 -17.32
N ILE A 441 -1.27 -36.72 -17.41
CA ILE A 441 -1.18 -37.61 -16.24
C ILE A 441 0.31 -37.73 -15.90
N SER A 442 0.83 -36.78 -15.14
CA SER A 442 2.21 -36.89 -14.65
C SER A 442 2.33 -38.07 -13.67
N GLU A 443 3.46 -38.78 -13.67
CA GLU A 443 3.74 -39.93 -12.78
C GLU A 443 3.55 -39.71 -11.25
N PRO A 444 3.46 -38.50 -10.65
CA PRO A 444 3.14 -38.35 -9.23
C PRO A 444 1.71 -38.77 -8.87
N VAL A 445 0.75 -38.74 -9.81
CA VAL A 445 -0.63 -39.20 -9.57
C VAL A 445 -0.64 -40.71 -9.25
N ALA A 446 0.34 -41.46 -9.75
CA ALA A 446 0.54 -42.88 -9.45
C ALA A 446 1.25 -43.15 -8.12
N ALA A 447 1.92 -42.16 -7.51
CA ALA A 447 2.69 -42.32 -6.28
C ALA A 447 1.92 -41.97 -5.00
N ALA A 448 0.77 -41.31 -5.09
CA ALA A 448 -0.11 -41.04 -3.95
C ALA A 448 -0.92 -42.29 -3.57
N THR A 449 -0.23 -43.29 -3.06
CA THR A 449 -0.81 -44.55 -2.59
C THR A 449 -1.92 -44.33 -1.55
N TYR A 450 -3.04 -44.96 -1.90
CA TYR A 450 -4.34 -45.11 -1.27
C TYR A 450 -4.33 -45.55 0.20
N THR A 451 -5.25 -44.97 0.99
CA THR A 451 -6.01 -45.74 2.00
C THR A 451 -7.47 -45.72 1.58
N SER A 452 -8.09 -46.89 1.50
CA SER A 452 -9.35 -47.13 0.76
C SER A 452 -10.61 -46.45 1.28
N GLU A 453 -10.51 -45.75 2.41
CA GLU A 453 -11.67 -45.20 3.12
C GLU A 453 -11.97 -43.75 2.72
N THR A 454 -10.97 -42.95 2.31
CA THR A 454 -11.17 -41.48 2.19
C THR A 454 -11.97 -41.04 0.96
N ARG A 455 -11.84 -41.72 -0.19
CA ARG A 455 -12.55 -41.35 -1.45
C ARG A 455 -13.94 -41.97 -1.57
N ARG A 456 -14.12 -43.21 -1.08
CA ARG A 456 -15.42 -43.92 -1.07
C ARG A 456 -16.50 -43.10 -0.38
N ASP A 457 -16.12 -42.36 0.65
CA ASP A 457 -16.99 -41.50 1.46
C ASP A 457 -17.47 -40.20 0.77
N LEU A 458 -16.87 -39.83 -0.37
CA LEU A 458 -17.21 -38.62 -1.14
C LEU A 458 -18.13 -38.93 -2.34
N GLY A 459 -18.16 -40.20 -2.79
CA GLY A 459 -18.94 -40.67 -3.94
C GLY A 459 -18.12 -41.01 -5.17
N THR A 460 -18.83 -41.24 -6.27
CA THR A 460 -18.23 -41.55 -7.58
C THR A 460 -17.73 -40.27 -8.24
N LEU A 461 -16.73 -40.39 -9.11
CA LEU A 461 -16.39 -39.30 -10.02
C LEU A 461 -17.46 -39.20 -11.13
N PRO A 462 -17.71 -37.99 -11.65
CA PRO A 462 -18.32 -37.83 -12.97
C PRO A 462 -17.59 -38.64 -14.03
N SER A 463 -18.30 -39.13 -15.03
CA SER A 463 -17.69 -39.85 -16.14
C SER A 463 -16.63 -38.98 -16.82
N LEU A 464 -15.48 -39.59 -17.12
CA LEU A 464 -14.33 -38.90 -17.68
C LEU A 464 -14.66 -38.13 -18.97
N GLU A 465 -15.48 -38.71 -19.83
CA GLU A 465 -16.00 -38.07 -21.05
C GLU A 465 -16.70 -36.73 -20.77
N LYS A 466 -17.51 -36.65 -19.71
CA LYS A 466 -18.18 -35.40 -19.30
C LYS A 466 -17.20 -34.39 -18.74
N LEU A 467 -16.24 -34.80 -17.92
CA LEU A 467 -15.23 -33.87 -17.38
C LEU A 467 -14.37 -33.27 -18.50
N ILE A 468 -14.08 -34.05 -19.54
CA ILE A 468 -13.34 -33.58 -20.72
C ILE A 468 -14.23 -32.66 -21.55
N ASN A 469 -15.36 -33.16 -22.04
CA ASN A 469 -16.17 -32.47 -23.05
C ASN A 469 -16.94 -31.28 -22.47
N ASP A 470 -17.52 -31.44 -21.26
CA ASP A 470 -18.42 -30.43 -20.70
C ASP A 470 -17.68 -29.39 -19.84
N VAL A 471 -16.48 -29.71 -19.33
CA VAL A 471 -15.74 -28.82 -18.41
C VAL A 471 -14.41 -28.38 -19.00
N TRP A 472 -13.49 -29.30 -19.31
CA TRP A 472 -12.14 -28.94 -19.72
C TRP A 472 -12.08 -28.28 -21.10
N GLU A 473 -12.70 -28.87 -22.12
CA GLU A 473 -12.73 -28.29 -23.48
C GLU A 473 -13.42 -26.92 -23.49
N ASN A 474 -14.52 -26.79 -22.74
CA ASN A 474 -15.22 -25.51 -22.59
C ASN A 474 -14.37 -24.48 -21.84
N ALA A 475 -13.60 -24.87 -20.81
CA ALA A 475 -12.70 -23.97 -20.11
C ALA A 475 -11.58 -23.46 -21.02
N ILE A 476 -10.91 -24.35 -21.77
CA ILE A 476 -9.90 -23.98 -22.76
C ILE A 476 -10.50 -23.07 -23.83
N ARG A 477 -11.71 -23.39 -24.32
CA ARG A 477 -12.40 -22.55 -25.30
C ARG A 477 -12.71 -21.16 -24.75
N CYS A 478 -13.20 -21.09 -23.52
CA CYS A 478 -13.48 -19.83 -22.84
C CYS A 478 -12.22 -18.98 -22.68
N GLU A 479 -11.09 -19.59 -22.32
CA GLU A 479 -9.79 -18.90 -22.21
C GLU A 479 -9.26 -18.45 -23.58
N ARG A 480 -9.18 -19.37 -24.55
CA ARG A 480 -8.65 -19.11 -25.89
C ARG A 480 -9.35 -17.97 -26.62
N HIS A 481 -10.66 -17.81 -26.38
CA HIS A 481 -11.48 -16.78 -26.99
C HIS A 481 -11.74 -15.57 -26.08
N ASP A 482 -11.10 -15.48 -24.91
CA ASP A 482 -11.30 -14.40 -23.91
C ASP A 482 -12.79 -14.13 -23.62
N LEU A 483 -13.55 -15.20 -23.40
CA LEU A 483 -14.99 -15.10 -23.21
C LEU A 483 -15.33 -14.42 -21.86
N PRO A 484 -16.46 -13.70 -21.77
CA PRO A 484 -16.86 -13.00 -20.55
C PRO A 484 -17.21 -13.97 -19.41
N GLU A 485 -17.18 -13.47 -18.17
CA GLU A 485 -17.50 -14.23 -16.94
C GLU A 485 -18.83 -15.00 -17.04
N ALA A 486 -19.87 -14.38 -17.60
CA ALA A 486 -21.17 -15.04 -17.80
C ALA A 486 -21.08 -16.29 -18.70
N ALA A 487 -20.18 -16.29 -19.69
CA ALA A 487 -19.97 -17.45 -20.56
C ALA A 487 -19.24 -18.58 -19.82
N TRP A 488 -18.24 -18.26 -19.00
CA TRP A 488 -17.60 -19.23 -18.09
C TRP A 488 -18.60 -19.85 -17.11
N ASN A 489 -19.47 -19.02 -16.54
CA ASN A 489 -20.50 -19.45 -15.62
C ASN A 489 -21.47 -20.47 -16.24
N CYS A 490 -21.87 -20.25 -17.49
CA CYS A 490 -22.79 -21.15 -18.19
C CYS A 490 -22.10 -22.40 -18.74
N ALA A 491 -20.90 -22.26 -19.30
CA ALA A 491 -20.23 -23.33 -20.05
C ALA A 491 -19.34 -24.24 -19.19
N VAL A 492 -18.86 -23.76 -18.03
CA VAL A 492 -17.86 -24.47 -17.22
C VAL A 492 -18.35 -24.64 -15.77
N HIS A 493 -18.62 -23.53 -15.08
CA HIS A 493 -18.84 -23.56 -13.63
C HIS A 493 -20.15 -24.26 -13.27
N TYR A 494 -21.25 -23.90 -13.93
CA TYR A 494 -22.56 -24.50 -13.66
C TYR A 494 -22.63 -26.00 -13.99
N PRO A 495 -22.19 -26.49 -15.17
CA PRO A 495 -22.14 -27.92 -15.47
C PRO A 495 -21.29 -28.70 -14.46
N LEU A 496 -20.11 -28.19 -14.09
CA LEU A 496 -19.24 -28.83 -13.12
C LEU A 496 -19.92 -28.97 -11.76
N LEU A 497 -20.60 -27.92 -11.27
CA LEU A 497 -21.35 -27.95 -10.02
C LEU A 497 -22.51 -28.98 -10.07
N GLN A 498 -23.30 -28.99 -11.15
CA GLN A 498 -24.41 -29.93 -11.31
C GLN A 498 -23.92 -31.39 -11.31
N GLU A 499 -22.91 -31.68 -12.13
CA GLU A 499 -22.43 -33.05 -12.29
C GLU A 499 -21.74 -33.56 -11.02
N THR A 500 -21.00 -32.68 -10.33
CA THR A 500 -20.41 -33.00 -9.02
C THR A 500 -21.47 -33.39 -7.99
N LEU A 501 -22.54 -32.59 -7.86
CA LEU A 501 -23.63 -32.86 -6.92
C LEU A 501 -24.39 -34.15 -7.28
N ARG A 502 -24.56 -34.44 -8.57
CA ARG A 502 -25.18 -35.69 -9.04
C ARG A 502 -24.38 -36.93 -8.65
N CYS A 503 -23.06 -36.84 -8.71
CA CYS A 503 -22.14 -37.94 -8.45
C CYS A 503 -21.71 -38.06 -6.98
N THR A 504 -22.13 -37.12 -6.12
CA THR A 504 -21.89 -37.20 -4.69
C THR A 504 -22.73 -38.35 -4.12
N GLN A 505 -22.11 -39.45 -3.66
CA GLN A 505 -22.80 -40.51 -2.91
C GLN A 505 -23.03 -40.03 -1.48
N LEU A 506 -23.80 -38.96 -1.34
CA LEU A 506 -24.49 -38.78 -0.09
C LEU A 506 -25.72 -39.67 -0.14
N ARG A 507 -26.12 -40.11 1.05
CA ARG A 507 -27.41 -40.73 1.32
C ARG A 507 -28.54 -39.81 0.85
N GLN A 508 -28.77 -39.69 -0.47
CA GLN A 508 -30.04 -39.26 -1.01
C GLN A 508 -31.13 -40.14 -0.41
N ALA A 509 -30.85 -41.39 -0.03
CA ALA A 509 -31.76 -42.17 0.82
C ALA A 509 -32.20 -41.45 2.12
N ASN A 510 -31.29 -40.79 2.86
CA ASN A 510 -31.63 -40.05 4.08
C ASN A 510 -32.31 -38.70 3.77
N LEU A 511 -31.83 -37.93 2.78
CA LEU A 511 -32.45 -36.65 2.42
C LEU A 511 -33.80 -36.83 1.69
N SER A 512 -33.94 -37.85 0.84
CA SER A 512 -35.21 -38.26 0.23
C SER A 512 -36.18 -38.79 1.28
N SER A 513 -35.71 -39.46 2.34
CA SER A 513 -36.57 -39.81 3.49
C SER A 513 -37.04 -38.58 4.28
N GLN A 514 -36.28 -37.49 4.22
CA GLN A 514 -36.64 -36.16 4.75
C GLN A 514 -37.30 -35.25 3.70
N GLN A 515 -37.58 -35.75 2.49
CA GLN A 515 -38.18 -35.00 1.38
C GLN A 515 -37.45 -33.68 1.04
N VAL A 516 -36.12 -33.71 0.99
CA VAL A 516 -35.27 -32.53 0.66
C VAL A 516 -34.13 -32.91 -0.29
N ARG A 517 -33.71 -31.97 -1.14
CA ARG A 517 -32.60 -32.15 -2.10
C ARG A 517 -31.57 -31.03 -2.01
N LEU A 518 -30.29 -31.36 -2.08
CA LEU A 518 -29.21 -30.37 -2.18
C LEU A 518 -28.98 -30.00 -3.65
N LYS A 519 -29.09 -28.71 -3.99
CA LYS A 519 -28.96 -28.20 -5.37
C LYS A 519 -28.01 -27.01 -5.45
N ALA A 520 -27.36 -26.86 -6.60
CA ALA A 520 -26.66 -25.62 -6.96
C ALA A 520 -27.48 -24.85 -8.02
N ASP A 521 -27.47 -23.53 -7.96
CA ASP A 521 -28.18 -22.70 -8.94
C ASP A 521 -27.46 -21.38 -9.21
N ASN A 522 -27.67 -20.83 -10.41
CA ASN A 522 -27.17 -19.52 -10.81
C ASN A 522 -28.08 -18.44 -10.24
N ILE A 523 -27.48 -17.55 -9.47
CA ILE A 523 -28.16 -16.49 -8.74
C ILE A 523 -27.56 -15.10 -8.98
N THR A 524 -26.85 -14.90 -10.09
CA THR A 524 -26.20 -13.63 -10.46
C THR A 524 -27.17 -12.42 -10.49
N SER A 525 -28.48 -12.64 -10.62
CA SER A 525 -29.51 -11.59 -10.60
C SER A 525 -30.00 -11.19 -9.20
N ILE A 526 -29.67 -11.93 -8.14
CA ILE A 526 -30.29 -11.80 -6.81
C ILE A 526 -29.57 -10.77 -5.93
N ASN A 527 -30.33 -9.99 -5.17
CA ASN A 527 -29.79 -9.01 -4.22
C ASN A 527 -29.96 -9.48 -2.77
N ILE A 528 -29.02 -9.06 -1.93
CA ILE A 528 -29.17 -9.07 -0.47
C ILE A 528 -30.26 -8.06 -0.09
N THR A 529 -31.21 -8.48 0.76
CA THR A 529 -32.24 -7.59 1.28
C THR A 529 -31.58 -6.47 2.10
N LYS A 530 -32.01 -5.22 1.88
CA LYS A 530 -31.42 -4.05 2.56
C LYS A 530 -31.37 -4.17 4.09
N LEU A 531 -32.31 -4.90 4.68
CA LEU A 531 -32.35 -5.18 6.13
C LEU A 531 -31.08 -5.89 6.62
N TYR A 532 -30.49 -6.77 5.81
CA TYR A 532 -29.33 -7.59 6.17
C TYR A 532 -28.00 -7.03 5.69
N ALA A 533 -28.03 -6.05 4.79
CA ALA A 533 -26.81 -5.41 4.30
C ALA A 533 -26.01 -4.75 5.45
N PRO A 534 -24.68 -4.90 5.50
CA PRO A 534 -23.82 -4.24 6.50
C PRO A 534 -23.89 -2.72 6.40
N SER A 535 -23.92 -2.02 7.54
CA SER A 535 -24.04 -0.54 7.61
C SER A 535 -22.83 0.21 7.07
N THR A 536 -21.67 -0.44 6.98
CA THR A 536 -20.41 0.11 6.43
C THR A 536 -20.34 0.03 4.90
N ALA A 537 -21.19 -0.80 4.27
CA ALA A 537 -21.30 -0.84 2.82
C ALA A 537 -21.98 0.45 2.35
N ARG A 538 -21.21 1.39 1.78
CA ARG A 538 -21.80 2.51 1.04
C ARG A 538 -22.74 1.90 0.00
N LEU A 539 -24.04 2.17 0.13
CA LEU A 539 -25.17 1.70 -0.70
C LEU A 539 -25.04 2.14 -2.18
N LYS A 540 -23.96 1.75 -2.85
CA LYS A 540 -23.79 1.79 -4.29
C LYS A 540 -23.71 0.33 -4.73
N HIS A 541 -24.86 -0.18 -5.14
CA HIS A 541 -25.10 -1.51 -5.72
C HIS A 541 -25.19 -2.67 -4.71
N ASN A 542 -26.42 -3.14 -4.50
CA ASN A 542 -26.82 -4.54 -4.56
C ASN A 542 -25.67 -5.54 -4.75
N LYS A 543 -25.04 -5.97 -3.65
CA LYS A 543 -23.99 -6.99 -3.67
C LYS A 543 -24.63 -8.37 -3.78
N ARG A 544 -24.04 -9.22 -4.60
CA ARG A 544 -24.55 -10.52 -5.03
C ARG A 544 -23.41 -11.54 -5.07
N VAL A 545 -23.80 -12.81 -5.11
CA VAL A 545 -22.92 -13.90 -5.53
C VAL A 545 -23.49 -14.56 -6.79
N ASP A 546 -22.65 -15.26 -7.55
CA ASP A 546 -23.04 -15.84 -8.84
C ASP A 546 -23.75 -17.17 -8.71
N PHE A 547 -23.34 -18.01 -7.77
CA PHE A 547 -24.01 -19.28 -7.49
C PHE A 547 -24.22 -19.47 -6.00
N CYS A 548 -25.16 -20.34 -5.66
CA CYS A 548 -25.30 -20.85 -4.31
C CYS A 548 -25.58 -22.34 -4.32
N LEU A 549 -25.19 -22.99 -3.22
CA LEU A 549 -25.64 -24.32 -2.84
C LEU A 549 -26.77 -24.17 -1.81
N TYR A 550 -27.91 -24.81 -2.02
CA TYR A 550 -29.08 -24.69 -1.16
C TYR A 550 -29.87 -26.00 -1.03
N PHE A 551 -30.67 -26.08 0.03
CA PHE A 551 -31.58 -27.19 0.29
C PHE A 551 -32.98 -26.88 -0.25
N ASP A 552 -33.48 -27.75 -1.12
CA ASP A 552 -34.76 -27.67 -1.80
C ASP A 552 -35.74 -28.70 -1.21
N PRO A 553 -36.61 -28.31 -0.27
CA PRO A 553 -37.62 -29.20 0.29
C PRO A 553 -38.74 -29.45 -0.72
N ASP A 554 -39.28 -30.67 -0.77
CA ASP A 554 -40.40 -30.99 -1.66
C ASP A 554 -41.64 -30.17 -1.28
N GLU A 555 -42.31 -29.61 -2.28
CA GLU A 555 -43.52 -28.79 -2.06
C GLU A 555 -44.61 -29.59 -1.34
N GLY A 556 -45.20 -29.00 -0.30
CA GLY A 556 -46.23 -29.64 0.52
C GLY A 556 -45.71 -30.68 1.52
N SER A 557 -44.39 -30.84 1.66
CA SER A 557 -43.82 -31.64 2.75
C SER A 557 -43.99 -30.95 4.12
N PRO A 558 -44.11 -31.71 5.23
CA PRO A 558 -44.14 -31.13 6.58
C PRO A 558 -42.92 -30.26 6.88
N LEU A 559 -41.78 -30.54 6.24
CA LEU A 559 -40.56 -29.76 6.34
C LEU A 559 -40.69 -28.38 5.66
N ALA A 560 -41.25 -28.34 4.44
CA ALA A 560 -41.52 -27.07 3.75
C ALA A 560 -42.48 -26.19 4.55
N ASP A 561 -43.49 -26.79 5.18
CA ASP A 561 -44.42 -26.10 6.06
C ASP A 561 -43.74 -25.58 7.33
N ALA A 562 -42.86 -26.36 7.97
CA ALA A 562 -42.10 -25.94 9.13
C ALA A 562 -41.17 -24.74 8.82
N ILE A 563 -40.52 -24.77 7.65
CA ILE A 563 -39.70 -23.66 7.16
C ILE A 563 -40.56 -22.40 6.94
N TYR A 564 -41.71 -22.55 6.29
CA TYR A 564 -42.64 -21.46 6.07
C TYR A 564 -43.13 -20.86 7.40
N ASP A 565 -43.52 -21.71 8.34
CA ASP A 565 -44.00 -21.32 9.65
C ASP A 565 -42.98 -20.56 10.47
N LYS A 566 -41.69 -20.86 10.29
CA LYS A 566 -40.60 -20.15 10.95
C LYS A 566 -40.46 -18.70 10.48
N VAL A 567 -40.81 -18.40 9.23
CA VAL A 567 -40.57 -17.07 8.62
C VAL A 567 -41.84 -16.28 8.31
N LYS A 568 -43.03 -16.90 8.36
CA LYS A 568 -44.31 -16.25 8.00
C LYS A 568 -44.63 -14.99 8.80
N PHE A 569 -44.14 -14.89 10.04
CA PHE A 569 -44.36 -13.73 10.91
C PHE A 569 -43.11 -12.84 11.06
N ASN A 570 -42.03 -13.14 10.35
CA ASN A 570 -40.83 -12.29 10.35
C ASN A 570 -41.03 -11.09 9.43
N ILE A 571 -40.38 -9.98 9.78
CA ILE A 571 -40.36 -8.75 8.94
C ILE A 571 -39.89 -9.06 7.51
N HIS A 572 -38.98 -10.02 7.37
CA HIS A 572 -38.56 -10.59 6.10
C HIS A 572 -39.01 -12.06 6.01
N PRO A 573 -39.97 -12.40 5.13
CA PRO A 573 -40.56 -13.74 5.03
C PRO A 573 -39.71 -14.68 4.16
N SER A 574 -38.42 -14.80 4.49
CA SER A 574 -37.48 -15.69 3.81
C SER A 574 -36.48 -16.25 4.81
N VAL A 575 -36.14 -17.54 4.73
CA VAL A 575 -35.08 -18.13 5.57
C VAL A 575 -33.70 -17.58 5.21
N ASN A 576 -33.57 -16.96 4.04
CA ASN A 576 -32.33 -16.40 3.54
C ASN A 576 -32.30 -14.88 3.67
N HIS A 577 -31.11 -14.32 3.45
CA HIS A 577 -30.84 -12.88 3.49
C HIS A 577 -31.09 -12.19 2.12
N THR A 578 -31.85 -12.84 1.24
CA THR A 578 -32.06 -12.46 -0.17
C THR A 578 -33.54 -12.26 -0.49
N GLU A 579 -33.83 -11.47 -1.53
CA GLU A 579 -35.19 -11.08 -1.93
C GLU A 579 -35.87 -12.05 -2.92
N LEU A 580 -35.29 -13.22 -3.18
CA LEU A 580 -35.78 -14.11 -4.22
C LEU A 580 -36.88 -15.07 -3.70
N PRO A 581 -38.09 -15.07 -4.32
CA PRO A 581 -39.21 -15.87 -3.82
C PRO A 581 -38.98 -17.39 -3.80
N TYR A 582 -38.40 -17.99 -4.84
CA TYR A 582 -38.24 -19.46 -4.85
C TYR A 582 -37.17 -19.95 -3.87
N LEU A 583 -36.18 -19.12 -3.53
CA LEU A 583 -35.22 -19.42 -2.46
C LEU A 583 -35.72 -18.99 -1.08
N SER A 584 -36.89 -18.36 -0.96
CA SER A 584 -37.38 -17.87 0.33
C SER A 584 -37.63 -18.99 1.35
N ARG A 585 -37.81 -20.23 0.87
CA ARG A 585 -38.05 -21.44 1.67
C ARG A 585 -36.94 -22.49 1.51
N SER A 586 -35.83 -22.12 0.87
CA SER A 586 -34.80 -23.07 0.47
C SER A 586 -33.45 -22.63 1.07
N PRO A 587 -33.07 -23.13 2.25
CA PRO A 587 -31.91 -22.63 3.00
C PRO A 587 -30.60 -22.70 2.20
N ILE A 588 -29.88 -21.58 2.11
CA ILE A 588 -28.59 -21.50 1.41
C ILE A 588 -27.48 -21.98 2.35
N ALA A 589 -26.73 -22.99 1.94
CA ALA A 589 -25.60 -23.53 2.71
C ALA A 589 -24.26 -22.87 2.35
N MET A 590 -24.06 -22.48 1.08
CA MET A 590 -22.79 -21.96 0.56
C MET A 590 -23.03 -20.95 -0.56
N GLY A 591 -22.22 -19.89 -0.63
CA GLY A 591 -22.18 -18.94 -1.74
C GLY A 591 -20.91 -19.09 -2.59
N ILE A 592 -21.02 -18.84 -3.89
CA ILE A 592 -19.91 -18.94 -4.84
C ILE A 592 -19.87 -17.67 -5.68
N GLU A 593 -18.73 -16.99 -5.69
CA GLU A 593 -18.47 -15.80 -6.49
C GLU A 593 -17.48 -16.11 -7.59
N THR A 594 -17.74 -15.63 -8.80
CA THR A 594 -16.87 -15.85 -9.95
C THR A 594 -16.29 -14.54 -10.46
N LYS A 595 -15.07 -14.61 -10.99
CA LYS A 595 -14.37 -13.52 -11.66
C LYS A 595 -13.61 -14.07 -12.86
N LYS A 596 -13.24 -13.20 -13.78
CA LYS A 596 -12.31 -13.53 -14.86
C LYS A 596 -10.92 -13.91 -14.31
N THR A 597 -10.17 -14.66 -15.10
CA THR A 597 -8.76 -15.00 -14.84
C THR A 597 -7.94 -13.73 -14.55
N GLY A 598 -7.15 -13.75 -13.49
CA GLY A 598 -6.24 -12.64 -13.13
C GLY A 598 -6.88 -11.36 -12.58
N GLU A 599 -8.22 -11.25 -12.55
CA GLU A 599 -8.91 -10.04 -12.11
C GLU A 599 -9.61 -10.18 -10.74
N GLY A 600 -9.67 -9.07 -10.00
CA GLY A 600 -10.79 -8.86 -9.07
C GLY A 600 -10.82 -9.65 -7.76
N TRP A 601 -9.73 -10.27 -7.29
CA TRP A 601 -9.71 -11.03 -6.02
C TRP A 601 -10.32 -10.25 -4.84
N ARG A 602 -9.91 -8.99 -4.68
CA ARG A 602 -10.44 -8.10 -3.61
C ARG A 602 -11.92 -7.84 -3.78
N ALA A 603 -12.39 -7.64 -5.01
CA ALA A 603 -13.80 -7.39 -5.29
C ALA A 603 -14.64 -8.65 -5.00
N ALA A 604 -14.16 -9.82 -5.39
CA ALA A 604 -14.80 -11.10 -5.08
C ALA A 604 -14.83 -11.38 -3.57
N LEU A 605 -13.70 -11.14 -2.88
CA LEU A 605 -13.62 -11.28 -1.43
C LEU A 605 -14.55 -10.30 -0.72
N GLU A 606 -14.65 -9.05 -1.18
CA GLU A 606 -15.62 -8.07 -0.65
C GLU A 606 -17.06 -8.56 -0.84
N GLN A 607 -17.41 -9.09 -2.01
CA GLN A 607 -18.74 -9.64 -2.28
C GLN A 607 -19.07 -10.81 -1.37
N ILE A 608 -18.17 -11.81 -1.25
CA ILE A 608 -18.33 -12.94 -0.34
C ILE A 608 -18.40 -12.49 1.12
N SER A 609 -17.60 -11.51 1.52
CA SER A 609 -17.61 -11.00 2.90
C SER A 609 -18.96 -10.35 3.25
N ILE A 610 -19.49 -9.54 2.34
CA ILE A 610 -20.80 -8.89 2.50
C ILE A 610 -21.92 -9.93 2.52
N TRP A 611 -21.86 -10.91 1.61
CA TRP A 611 -22.81 -12.03 1.55
C TRP A 611 -22.82 -12.84 2.85
N ALA A 612 -21.65 -13.28 3.31
CA ALA A 612 -21.52 -14.06 4.54
C ALA A 612 -21.95 -13.26 5.78
N SER A 613 -21.64 -11.97 5.85
CA SER A 613 -22.07 -11.11 6.95
C SER A 613 -23.60 -10.95 7.00
N ALA A 614 -24.23 -10.73 5.85
CA ALA A 614 -25.68 -10.67 5.72
C ALA A 614 -26.35 -12.01 6.07
N HIS A 615 -25.74 -13.12 5.64
CA HIS A 615 -26.20 -14.46 5.96
C HIS A 615 -26.14 -14.72 7.48
N TRP A 616 -25.01 -14.45 8.13
CA TRP A 616 -24.88 -14.55 9.58
C TRP A 616 -25.89 -13.68 10.33
N LYS A 617 -26.16 -12.46 9.81
CA LYS A 617 -27.16 -11.58 10.40
C LYS A 617 -28.56 -12.17 10.30
N ARG A 618 -28.92 -12.79 9.17
CA ARG A 618 -30.21 -13.48 9.02
C ARG A 618 -30.33 -14.68 9.96
N LEU A 619 -29.30 -15.51 10.05
CA LEU A 619 -29.33 -16.69 10.93
C LEU A 619 -29.55 -16.31 12.41
N ARG A 620 -28.94 -15.20 12.87
CA ARG A 620 -29.16 -14.68 14.23
C ARG A 620 -30.57 -14.16 14.50
N GLU A 621 -31.31 -13.78 13.47
CA GLU A 621 -32.74 -13.45 13.63
C GLU A 621 -33.61 -14.71 13.69
N LEU A 622 -33.16 -15.81 13.11
CA LEU A 622 -33.91 -17.06 13.05
C LEU A 622 -33.67 -17.94 14.29
N THR A 623 -32.50 -17.84 14.92
CA THR A 623 -32.12 -18.64 16.09
C THR A 623 -31.07 -17.94 16.96
N GLU A 624 -31.09 -18.25 18.26
CA GLU A 624 -30.05 -17.84 19.22
C GLU A 624 -28.84 -18.80 19.19
N ASP A 625 -29.01 -20.01 18.65
CA ASP A 625 -28.02 -21.10 18.63
C ASP A 625 -27.00 -20.98 17.45
N THR A 626 -26.74 -19.77 16.96
CA THR A 626 -25.78 -19.58 15.84
C THR A 626 -24.35 -19.93 16.20
N ASP A 627 -24.03 -20.01 17.49
CA ASP A 627 -22.69 -20.33 18.01
C ASP A 627 -22.33 -21.80 17.81
N LYS A 628 -23.34 -22.65 17.60
CA LYS A 628 -23.17 -24.07 17.30
C LYS A 628 -22.88 -24.32 15.82
N LEU A 629 -23.03 -23.31 14.95
CA LEU A 629 -22.62 -23.41 13.56
C LEU A 629 -21.14 -22.99 13.45
N PRO A 630 -20.24 -23.88 13.03
CA PRO A 630 -18.80 -23.63 13.12
C PRO A 630 -18.34 -22.51 12.19
N PHE A 631 -18.84 -22.49 10.95
CA PHE A 631 -18.54 -21.47 9.94
C PHE A 631 -19.57 -21.54 8.80
N LEU A 632 -19.55 -20.53 7.91
CA LEU A 632 -20.22 -20.56 6.62
C LEU A 632 -19.18 -20.71 5.49
N PRO A 633 -19.23 -21.77 4.66
CA PRO A 633 -18.33 -21.94 3.54
C PRO A 633 -18.67 -20.99 2.39
N ALA A 634 -17.66 -20.68 1.59
CA ALA A 634 -17.78 -19.96 0.33
C ALA A 634 -16.67 -20.37 -0.65
N ILE A 635 -16.92 -20.17 -1.93
CA ILE A 635 -15.92 -20.39 -3.00
C ILE A 635 -15.75 -19.11 -3.80
N ILE A 636 -14.51 -18.80 -4.17
CA ILE A 636 -14.17 -17.77 -5.16
C ILE A 636 -13.51 -18.45 -6.34
N VAL A 637 -14.04 -18.21 -7.54
CA VAL A 637 -13.50 -18.69 -8.81
C VAL A 637 -12.89 -17.53 -9.59
N GLN A 638 -11.69 -17.72 -10.13
CA GLN A 638 -11.00 -16.75 -10.98
C GLN A 638 -10.56 -17.43 -12.28
N GLY A 639 -11.47 -17.49 -13.25
CA GLY A 639 -11.27 -18.27 -14.48
C GLY A 639 -11.01 -19.74 -14.18
N HIS A 640 -9.77 -20.20 -14.38
CA HIS A 640 -9.39 -21.57 -14.09
C HIS A 640 -9.23 -21.88 -12.60
N ASP A 641 -8.85 -20.90 -11.78
CA ASP A 641 -8.47 -21.15 -10.38
C ASP A 641 -9.66 -21.06 -9.41
N TRP A 642 -9.77 -22.02 -8.49
CA TRP A 642 -10.82 -21.99 -7.46
C TRP A 642 -10.22 -21.96 -6.06
N PHE A 643 -10.87 -21.22 -5.17
CA PHE A 643 -10.41 -20.98 -3.82
C PHE A 643 -11.52 -21.16 -2.80
N PHE A 644 -11.23 -21.87 -1.72
CA PHE A 644 -12.08 -21.96 -0.55
C PHE A 644 -11.89 -20.76 0.37
N VAL A 645 -13.02 -20.26 0.87
CA VAL A 645 -13.16 -19.17 1.83
C VAL A 645 -14.13 -19.63 2.90
N ALA A 646 -13.95 -19.20 4.15
CA ALA A 646 -14.89 -19.48 5.23
C ALA A 646 -15.17 -18.24 6.05
N ALA A 647 -16.37 -18.15 6.62
CA ALA A 647 -16.76 -17.05 7.48
C ALA A 647 -17.16 -17.56 8.87
N THR A 648 -16.46 -17.14 9.91
CA THR A 648 -16.78 -17.44 11.31
C THR A 648 -17.37 -16.22 12.02
N GLN A 649 -17.97 -16.44 13.18
CA GLN A 649 -18.36 -15.33 14.06
C GLN A 649 -17.16 -14.88 14.90
N GLY A 650 -16.99 -13.57 15.05
CA GLY A 650 -15.96 -12.92 15.85
C GLY A 650 -16.51 -12.35 17.15
N ARG A 651 -15.90 -11.26 17.63
CA ARG A 651 -16.28 -10.64 18.91
C ARG A 651 -17.65 -9.97 18.84
N VAL A 652 -18.31 -9.85 19.99
CA VAL A 652 -19.51 -9.04 20.13
C VAL A 652 -19.11 -7.55 20.13
N LEU A 653 -19.65 -6.79 19.18
CA LEU A 653 -19.44 -5.35 19.02
C LEU A 653 -20.39 -4.57 19.94
N LYS A 654 -20.03 -3.32 20.23
CA LYS A 654 -20.92 -2.39 20.97
C LYS A 654 -22.23 -2.23 20.20
N GLY A 655 -23.35 -2.58 20.83
CA GLY A 655 -24.68 -2.62 20.21
C GLY A 655 -25.22 -4.02 19.90
N GLY A 656 -24.56 -5.09 20.37
CA GLY A 656 -25.08 -6.47 20.32
C GLY A 656 -24.83 -7.23 19.01
N ASN A 657 -24.35 -6.54 17.96
CA ASN A 657 -23.95 -7.19 16.70
C ASN A 657 -22.64 -7.96 16.88
N ARG A 658 -22.49 -9.11 16.19
CA ARG A 658 -21.24 -9.86 16.14
C ARG A 658 -20.45 -9.53 14.87
N GLU A 659 -19.14 -9.48 15.03
CA GLU A 659 -18.20 -9.42 13.92
C GLU A 659 -18.29 -10.69 13.05
N THR A 660 -18.07 -10.56 11.75
CA THR A 660 -17.89 -11.69 10.84
C THR A 660 -16.42 -11.71 10.43
N VAL A 661 -15.73 -12.81 10.74
CA VAL A 661 -14.31 -13.01 10.42
C VAL A 661 -14.22 -13.88 9.17
N ILE A 662 -13.49 -13.41 8.16
CA ILE A 662 -13.32 -14.09 6.88
C ILE A 662 -11.93 -14.72 6.82
N TRP A 663 -11.91 -16.02 6.52
CA TRP A 663 -10.71 -16.85 6.38
C TRP A 663 -10.46 -17.11 4.90
N SER A 664 -9.28 -16.72 4.41
CA SER A 664 -8.83 -16.87 3.03
C SER A 664 -7.29 -17.03 2.98
N LYS A 665 -6.64 -17.38 1.87
CA LYS A 665 -7.09 -17.91 0.58
C LYS A 665 -6.61 -19.37 0.48
N ALA A 666 -7.50 -20.34 0.31
CA ALA A 666 -7.14 -21.76 0.24
C ALA A 666 -7.36 -22.29 -1.19
N PRO A 667 -6.31 -22.67 -1.96
CA PRO A 667 -6.49 -23.23 -3.30
C PRO A 667 -7.14 -24.61 -3.22
N ILE A 668 -8.11 -24.89 -4.11
CA ILE A 668 -8.87 -26.14 -4.12
C ILE A 668 -8.85 -26.89 -5.46
N GLY A 669 -8.07 -26.40 -6.42
CA GLY A 669 -7.91 -26.98 -7.76
C GLY A 669 -8.22 -25.95 -8.85
N GLY A 670 -8.24 -26.42 -10.09
CA GLY A 670 -8.55 -25.59 -11.24
C GLY A 670 -8.93 -26.36 -12.49
N THR A 671 -9.41 -25.66 -13.51
CA THR A 671 -9.89 -26.28 -14.77
C THR A 671 -8.86 -26.31 -15.90
N GLU A 672 -7.59 -25.97 -15.63
CA GLU A 672 -6.50 -26.05 -16.62
C GLU A 672 -6.19 -27.49 -17.05
N GLY A 673 -6.45 -28.45 -16.15
CA GLY A 673 -6.20 -29.86 -16.43
C GLY A 673 -7.03 -30.81 -15.60
N LEU A 674 -7.05 -32.07 -16.02
CA LEU A 674 -7.89 -33.12 -15.43
C LEU A 674 -7.60 -33.34 -13.94
N GLU A 675 -6.32 -33.31 -13.54
CA GLU A 675 -5.95 -33.44 -12.13
C GLU A 675 -6.59 -32.33 -11.29
N GLY A 676 -6.50 -31.08 -11.76
CA GLY A 676 -7.14 -29.93 -11.13
C GLY A 676 -8.67 -30.09 -11.07
N ILE A 677 -9.29 -30.58 -12.14
CA ILE A 677 -10.74 -30.85 -12.18
C ILE A 677 -11.12 -31.93 -11.15
N CYS A 678 -10.34 -33.01 -11.04
CA CYS A 678 -10.57 -34.06 -10.05
C CYS A 678 -10.41 -33.53 -8.61
N GLN A 679 -9.43 -32.65 -8.35
CA GLN A 679 -9.28 -31.95 -7.07
C GLN A 679 -10.53 -31.11 -6.76
N LEU A 680 -11.01 -30.33 -7.74
CA LEU A 680 -12.25 -29.53 -7.61
C LEU A 680 -13.45 -30.40 -7.26
N VAL A 681 -13.67 -31.49 -8.00
CA VAL A 681 -14.79 -32.41 -7.75
C VAL A 681 -14.69 -32.99 -6.34
N ALA A 682 -13.52 -33.44 -5.91
CA ALA A 682 -13.34 -34.03 -4.58
C ALA A 682 -13.63 -33.00 -3.45
N VAL A 683 -13.14 -31.76 -3.58
CA VAL A 683 -13.39 -30.70 -2.59
C VAL A 683 -14.86 -30.28 -2.60
N LEU A 684 -15.49 -30.13 -3.76
CA LEU A 684 -16.91 -29.79 -3.87
C LEU A 684 -17.81 -30.89 -3.30
N GLN A 685 -17.49 -32.17 -3.52
CA GLN A 685 -18.18 -33.30 -2.89
C GLN A 685 -18.01 -33.28 -1.36
N TYR A 686 -16.82 -32.93 -0.88
CA TYR A 686 -16.57 -32.79 0.55
C TYR A 686 -17.37 -31.63 1.18
N LEU A 687 -17.46 -30.49 0.52
CA LEU A 687 -18.28 -29.35 0.97
C LEU A 687 -19.79 -29.64 0.89
N ALA A 688 -20.24 -30.40 -0.12
CA ALA A 688 -21.60 -30.91 -0.19
C ALA A 688 -21.90 -31.84 0.98
N LYS A 689 -20.97 -32.75 1.32
CA LYS A 689 -21.07 -33.64 2.48
C LYS A 689 -21.16 -32.85 3.78
N TRP A 690 -20.26 -31.89 3.99
CA TRP A 690 -20.32 -30.99 5.15
C TRP A 690 -21.66 -30.26 5.24
N SER A 691 -22.22 -29.81 4.11
CA SER A 691 -23.52 -29.14 4.09
C SER A 691 -24.64 -30.08 4.58
N VAL A 692 -24.60 -31.36 4.22
CA VAL A 692 -25.59 -32.37 4.59
C VAL A 692 -25.40 -32.89 6.02
N GLU A 693 -24.17 -33.04 6.48
CA GLU A 693 -23.86 -33.67 7.77
C GLU A 693 -23.71 -32.67 8.92
N THR A 694 -23.43 -31.40 8.60
CA THR A 694 -23.19 -30.36 9.61
C THR A 694 -24.20 -29.22 9.49
N TYR A 695 -24.28 -28.56 8.34
CA TYR A 695 -25.16 -27.38 8.20
C TYR A 695 -26.64 -27.76 8.29
N TRP A 696 -27.08 -28.79 7.58
CA TRP A 696 -28.49 -29.17 7.53
C TRP A 696 -29.06 -29.66 8.87
N PRO A 697 -28.41 -30.59 9.60
CA PRO A 697 -28.88 -31.01 10.91
C PRO A 697 -28.89 -29.84 11.91
N TRP A 698 -27.85 -28.99 11.87
CA TRP A 698 -27.86 -27.76 12.66
C TRP A 698 -29.04 -26.85 12.30
N PHE A 699 -29.35 -26.67 11.01
CA PHE A 699 -30.47 -25.84 10.58
C PHE A 699 -31.81 -26.41 11.09
N CYS A 700 -32.06 -27.71 10.91
CA CYS A 700 -33.28 -28.35 11.41
C CYS A 700 -33.42 -28.20 12.94
N GLN A 701 -32.34 -28.42 13.69
CA GLN A 701 -32.37 -28.33 15.14
C GLN A 701 -32.46 -26.90 15.65
N ALA A 702 -31.52 -26.04 15.25
CA ALA A 702 -31.38 -24.69 15.79
C ALA A 702 -32.44 -23.73 15.21
N VAL A 703 -32.79 -23.87 13.92
CA VAL A 703 -33.74 -22.96 13.26
C VAL A 703 -35.16 -23.51 13.34
N LEU A 704 -35.40 -24.77 13.00
CA LEU A 704 -36.76 -25.33 12.96
C LEU A 704 -37.21 -25.96 14.28
N GLY A 705 -36.30 -26.22 15.24
CA GLY A 705 -36.63 -26.86 16.51
C GLY A 705 -36.96 -28.35 16.38
N GLN A 706 -36.52 -29.00 15.30
CA GLN A 706 -36.75 -30.42 15.03
C GLN A 706 -35.51 -31.23 15.42
N THR A 707 -35.69 -32.28 16.23
CA THR A 707 -34.63 -33.23 16.63
C THR A 707 -34.52 -34.41 15.70
#